data_AF-A0A401ZSX3-F1
#
_entry.id   AF-A0A401ZSX3-F1
#
_cell.length_a   1.000
_cell.length_b   1.000
_cell.length_c   1.000
_cell.angle_alpha   90.00
_cell.angle_beta   90.00
_cell.angle_gamma   90.00
#
_symmetry.space_group_name_H-M   'P 1'
#
loop_
_entity.id
_entity.type
_entity.pdbx_description
1 polymer ?
#
loop_
_entity_poly.entity_id
_entity_poly.type
_entity_poly.pdbx_seq_one_letter_code
_entity_poly.pdbx_strand_id
1 'polypeptide(L)'
;MLRWCMGQRRFGRCILILGLFSLFMPAAQAAYARSEGTQIQMASTGSVIADINTDKARYNPGQGITIFVDMTNTTGQNISNGSVTLYYKHLGTLVGTGQAQTLNLNAGASTSLSWQWTPPATDYQGYSVEAWVRDSANNDLDNLNTAVDVSSDWTKFPRYGFMATYPSQDGATSAHEIWQLKNYHIDGLQFYDWQWKHHIPLSGSVSNPASSWSDIANRTNYRQAVLDYLNAAHGYNMLGFAYNAANAAYADYANDGVSPSWGIYNNNNCTGQDSWNLPGGWATPQLDLFDPSNSNWQNYLFNNEKNMFAAYPFDGWHVDQLVVGGNYTCSGGSINIYDTFPGFLNNAKNSTGKRIIFNDSGNTALSGVAQQTSDDVLYNEWFNNKTYYNYKQDIDYAASLSNKSLVTAAYMDTNNTGTTFNTPGILLADASIFAAGGAHIELGDGVNMLSNDYFPSHPLSVSSDLQKRLQNYYDFMVAYEELLRGGLTNTSHTVQLSAGGNSLATSTNSSANTVYEFTKSGNGYDTINLINLLGENNNDAFDANGNYPTPNAQNNVAVKYYYGSGTVNGVSFASPDYQNGKTFTQNFSTGSDSGGNYVTFTVPSLAYWDLIYINKTSNAGQQLFFDDFESGNSNQWTPYNGSWSVCQVGSNSKEYCASNTNEDISLAGSPSWSDYSVQSYVVTGGAGNNGICLLGRVQDGTHFYQAELKTNNTWDIWKNNGGSWSQIASGSFSWSGNTYYLIRFDLNGTALTMSYSTDYGTNWNILGSGSDSTWSSGQIGVRVWGTTGRFDQIKVVSD
;
A
#
# COMPACT_ATOMS: atom_id res chain seq x y z
N MET A 1 -3.67 33.88 62.66
CA MET A 1 -4.23 35.18 63.09
C MET A 1 -3.11 36.21 63.09
N LEU A 2 -3.35 37.43 62.62
CA LEU A 2 -2.48 38.57 62.89
C LEU A 2 -2.25 38.72 64.41
N ARG A 3 -0.97 38.63 64.85
CA ARG A 3 -0.34 39.38 65.94
C ARG A 3 1.14 38.96 66.06
N TRP A 4 2.03 39.97 66.04
CA TRP A 4 3.32 40.11 66.74
C TRP A 4 4.21 38.87 66.95
N CYS A 5 5.45 38.86 66.42
CA CYS A 5 6.67 39.38 67.07
C CYS A 5 7.96 38.87 66.35
N MET A 6 8.92 39.79 66.15
CA MET A 6 10.40 39.69 66.17
C MET A 6 11.08 38.32 65.90
N GLY A 7 12.13 38.17 65.08
CA GLY A 7 13.02 39.13 64.42
C GLY A 7 14.34 38.45 63.99
N GLN A 8 15.15 39.19 63.21
CA GLN A 8 16.62 39.06 63.03
C GLN A 8 17.14 37.76 62.37
N ARG A 9 17.92 37.72 61.29
CA ARG A 9 19.15 38.45 60.89
C ARG A 9 19.49 38.02 59.43
N ARG A 10 19.73 38.97 58.50
CA ARG A 10 21.03 39.42 57.94
C ARG A 10 21.60 38.62 56.75
N PHE A 11 21.86 39.38 55.66
CA PHE A 11 22.95 39.29 54.64
C PHE A 11 23.09 37.97 53.85
N GLY A 12 23.40 37.91 52.56
CA GLY A 12 23.76 38.89 51.54
C GLY A 12 24.16 38.14 50.24
N ARG A 13 23.89 38.78 49.10
CA ARG A 13 24.44 38.63 47.73
C ARG A 13 25.08 37.29 47.24
N CYS A 14 24.45 36.79 46.17
CA CYS A 14 24.99 36.33 44.87
C CYS A 14 26.18 35.35 44.81
N ILE A 15 25.99 34.22 44.13
CA ILE A 15 26.80 33.70 42.99
C ILE A 15 26.14 32.41 42.42
N LEU A 16 26.26 32.23 41.11
CA LEU A 16 25.87 31.06 40.29
C LEU A 16 26.28 29.70 40.88
N ILE A 17 25.51 28.63 40.59
CA ILE A 17 25.93 27.37 39.93
C ILE A 17 24.83 26.28 40.05
N LEU A 18 24.69 25.51 38.97
CA LEU A 18 24.11 24.17 38.77
C LEU A 18 23.40 23.44 39.95
N GLY A 19 22.27 22.80 39.64
CA GLY A 19 21.83 21.59 40.34
C GLY A 19 20.33 21.28 40.26
N LEU A 20 20.01 20.13 39.66
CA LEU A 20 18.89 19.24 39.99
C LEU A 20 17.46 19.84 40.00
N PHE A 21 16.73 19.61 38.92
CA PHE A 21 15.26 19.44 39.00
C PHE A 21 14.91 18.01 38.58
N SER A 22 14.94 17.13 39.56
CA SER A 22 14.32 15.82 39.54
C SER A 22 13.01 15.87 40.33
N LEU A 23 11.99 15.22 39.74
CA LEU A 23 10.78 14.68 40.37
C LEU A 23 9.68 15.67 40.74
N PHE A 24 8.71 15.84 39.84
CA PHE A 24 7.28 15.61 40.09
C PHE A 24 6.55 15.56 38.74
N MET A 25 6.45 14.38 38.13
CA MET A 25 5.44 14.07 37.10
C MET A 25 4.38 13.15 37.73
N PRO A 26 3.08 13.34 37.43
CA PRO A 26 2.02 12.56 38.06
C PRO A 26 2.05 11.11 37.54
N ALA A 27 1.94 10.18 38.48
CA ALA A 27 1.82 8.75 38.25
C ALA A 27 0.50 8.40 37.54
N ALA A 28 0.49 8.47 36.20
CA ALA A 28 -0.58 7.94 35.35
C ALA A 28 -0.05 7.02 34.23
N GLN A 29 1.27 6.83 34.11
CA GLN A 29 1.90 6.00 33.07
C GLN A 29 2.51 4.68 33.59
N ALA A 30 2.40 4.37 34.89
CA ALA A 30 3.08 3.23 35.51
C ALA A 30 2.21 1.99 35.77
N ALA A 31 1.01 1.89 35.19
CA ALA A 31 0.11 0.73 35.38
C ALA A 31 -0.03 -0.22 34.17
N TYR A 32 0.62 0.06 33.03
CA TYR A 32 0.46 -0.73 31.80
C TYR A 32 1.78 -1.28 31.23
N ALA A 33 2.58 -1.90 32.10
CA ALA A 33 3.63 -2.81 31.69
C ALA A 33 3.55 -4.06 32.57
N ARG A 34 2.52 -4.89 32.35
CA ARG A 34 2.59 -6.29 32.80
C ARG A 34 3.37 -7.06 31.76
N SER A 35 4.42 -7.73 32.22
CA SER A 35 5.16 -8.73 31.48
C SER A 35 4.19 -9.74 30.84
N GLU A 36 4.02 -9.68 29.51
CA GLU A 36 3.32 -10.68 28.71
C GLU A 36 4.21 -11.95 28.60
N GLY A 37 4.41 -12.59 29.74
CA GLY A 37 5.25 -13.76 29.91
C GLY A 37 4.67 -14.69 30.96
N THR A 38 3.36 -14.93 30.91
CA THR A 38 2.71 -15.98 31.70
C THR A 38 1.40 -16.37 31.01
N GLN A 39 1.17 -17.68 30.87
CA GLN A 39 0.02 -18.32 30.22
C GLN A 39 -1.26 -17.47 30.27
N ILE A 40 -1.62 -16.88 29.12
CA ILE A 40 -2.98 -16.35 28.91
C ILE A 40 -3.88 -17.58 28.96
N GLN A 41 -4.66 -17.70 30.04
CA GLN A 41 -5.79 -18.61 30.10
C GLN A 41 -6.68 -18.21 28.92
N MET A 42 -6.73 -19.03 27.86
CA MET A 42 -7.51 -18.68 26.67
C MET A 42 -8.94 -18.44 27.10
N ALA A 43 -9.40 -17.20 27.00
CA ALA A 43 -10.82 -16.90 27.07
C ALA A 43 -11.54 -17.82 26.07
N SER A 44 -12.70 -18.36 26.44
CA SER A 44 -13.54 -19.05 25.48
C SER A 44 -14.09 -18.01 24.53
N THR A 45 -13.33 -17.71 23.48
CA THR A 45 -13.71 -16.75 22.44
C THR A 45 -15.08 -17.12 21.87
N GLY A 46 -16.02 -16.17 21.89
CA GLY A 46 -17.39 -16.36 21.40
C GLY A 46 -18.36 -16.99 22.41
N SER A 47 -17.99 -17.03 23.70
CA SER A 47 -18.89 -17.51 24.77
C SER A 47 -19.83 -16.44 25.30
N VAL A 48 -19.54 -15.17 25.05
CA VAL A 48 -20.35 -14.01 25.46
C VAL A 48 -20.51 -13.01 24.32
N ILE A 49 -19.44 -12.54 23.66
CA ILE A 49 -19.55 -11.59 22.56
C ILE A 49 -19.97 -12.36 21.30
N ALA A 50 -21.13 -12.01 20.77
CA ALA A 50 -21.65 -12.55 19.52
C ALA A 50 -21.14 -11.76 18.32
N ASP A 51 -21.08 -10.43 18.44
CA ASP A 51 -20.63 -9.54 17.36
C ASP A 51 -20.16 -8.17 17.91
N ILE A 52 -19.30 -7.50 17.16
CA ILE A 52 -18.90 -6.10 17.40
C ILE A 52 -18.93 -5.35 16.07
N ASN A 53 -19.69 -4.26 16.03
CA ASN A 53 -19.94 -3.52 14.79
C ASN A 53 -19.86 -2.01 15.01
N THR A 54 -19.67 -1.28 13.91
CA THR A 54 -19.73 0.19 13.87
C THR A 54 -20.97 0.64 13.08
N ASP A 55 -21.37 1.92 13.17
CA ASP A 55 -22.58 2.42 12.49
C ASP A 55 -22.39 2.68 10.98
N LYS A 56 -21.15 2.75 10.50
CA LYS A 56 -20.78 3.07 9.10
C LYS A 56 -19.50 2.37 8.68
N ALA A 57 -19.29 2.23 7.37
CA ALA A 57 -18.09 1.61 6.81
C ALA A 57 -16.84 2.51 6.83
N ARG A 58 -17.03 3.84 6.81
CA ARG A 58 -15.96 4.85 6.76
C ARG A 58 -16.40 6.15 7.42
N TYR A 59 -15.48 6.87 8.04
CA TYR A 59 -15.76 8.12 8.77
C TYR A 59 -14.87 9.26 8.28
N ASN A 60 -15.43 10.47 8.22
CA ASN A 60 -14.61 11.66 8.03
C ASN A 60 -13.83 11.98 9.32
N PRO A 61 -12.66 12.65 9.23
CA PRO A 61 -11.92 13.09 10.41
C PRO A 61 -12.77 13.89 11.40
N GLY A 62 -12.73 13.48 12.68
CA GLY A 62 -13.49 14.12 13.76
C GLY A 62 -14.98 13.75 13.82
N GLN A 63 -15.48 12.90 12.92
CA GLN A 63 -16.85 12.37 13.01
C GLN A 63 -16.97 11.44 14.23
N GLY A 64 -18.06 11.57 15.00
CA GLY A 64 -18.40 10.62 16.06
C GLY A 64 -18.82 9.26 15.50
N ILE A 65 -18.47 8.20 16.23
CA ILE A 65 -18.66 6.80 15.87
C ILE A 65 -19.50 6.13 16.95
N THR A 66 -20.52 5.40 16.52
CA THR A 66 -21.29 4.52 17.39
C THR A 66 -20.81 3.09 17.21
N ILE A 67 -20.41 2.45 18.31
CA ILE A 67 -19.94 1.07 18.31
C ILE A 67 -20.93 0.24 19.10
N PHE A 68 -21.34 -0.89 18.55
CA PHE A 68 -22.28 -1.85 19.12
C PHE A 68 -21.55 -3.14 19.48
N VAL A 69 -21.83 -3.68 20.65
CA VAL A 69 -21.37 -5.01 21.06
C VAL A 69 -22.58 -5.85 21.40
N ASP A 70 -22.87 -6.81 20.53
CA ASP A 70 -23.95 -7.77 20.71
C ASP A 70 -23.42 -8.97 21.47
N MET A 71 -24.14 -9.37 22.52
CA MET A 71 -23.71 -10.43 23.42
C MET A 71 -24.81 -11.45 23.64
N THR A 72 -24.43 -12.72 23.70
CA THR A 72 -25.25 -13.85 24.14
C THR A 72 -24.46 -14.69 25.13
N ASN A 73 -24.92 -14.77 26.38
CA ASN A 73 -24.18 -15.50 27.41
C ASN A 73 -24.40 -17.02 27.27
N THR A 74 -23.42 -17.70 26.70
CA THR A 74 -23.40 -19.16 26.54
C THR A 74 -22.50 -19.87 27.55
N THR A 75 -21.95 -19.15 28.53
CA THR A 75 -21.05 -19.70 29.57
C THR A 75 -21.73 -20.68 30.54
N GLY A 76 -23.07 -20.71 30.55
CA GLY A 76 -23.86 -21.51 31.49
C GLY A 76 -23.96 -20.95 32.91
N GLN A 77 -23.34 -19.80 33.20
CA GLN A 77 -23.40 -19.10 34.49
C GLN A 77 -23.89 -17.66 34.30
N ASN A 78 -24.51 -17.07 35.33
CA ASN A 78 -24.90 -15.67 35.29
C ASN A 78 -23.67 -14.77 35.41
N ILE A 79 -23.53 -13.79 34.52
CA ILE A 79 -22.54 -12.72 34.65
C ILE A 79 -23.18 -11.62 35.50
N SER A 80 -22.68 -11.40 36.72
CA SER A 80 -23.17 -10.38 37.65
C SER A 80 -22.05 -9.43 38.04
N ASN A 81 -22.29 -8.12 37.93
CA ASN A 81 -21.29 -7.06 38.10
C ASN A 81 -20.02 -7.27 37.26
N GLY A 82 -20.19 -7.83 36.05
CA GLY A 82 -19.12 -7.89 35.06
C GLY A 82 -18.89 -6.54 34.40
N SER A 83 -17.96 -6.48 33.44
CA SER A 83 -17.73 -5.29 32.63
C SER A 83 -17.49 -5.65 31.17
N VAL A 84 -17.89 -4.76 30.27
CA VAL A 84 -17.45 -4.73 28.87
C VAL A 84 -16.62 -3.48 28.69
N THR A 85 -15.36 -3.62 28.28
CA THR A 85 -14.46 -2.48 28.03
C THR A 85 -14.05 -2.44 26.57
N LEU A 86 -14.24 -1.29 25.91
CA LEU A 86 -13.68 -1.03 24.59
C LEU A 86 -12.33 -0.33 24.70
N TYR A 87 -11.36 -0.81 23.94
CA TYR A 87 -10.06 -0.17 23.74
C TYR A 87 -9.90 0.20 22.27
N TYR A 88 -9.47 1.44 22.02
CA TYR A 88 -9.23 1.97 20.68
C TYR A 88 -7.73 2.08 20.46
N LYS A 89 -7.23 1.44 19.40
CA LYS A 89 -5.80 1.42 19.11
C LYS A 89 -5.54 1.81 17.66
N HIS A 90 -4.54 2.65 17.47
CA HIS A 90 -3.92 2.84 16.17
C HIS A 90 -2.68 1.96 16.15
N LEU A 91 -2.67 0.96 15.25
CA LEU A 91 -1.72 -0.15 15.27
C LEU A 91 -1.76 -0.85 16.65
N GLY A 92 -0.66 -0.80 17.42
CA GLY A 92 -0.59 -1.31 18.78
C GLY A 92 -0.85 -0.30 19.90
N THR A 93 -0.97 1.00 19.57
CA THR A 93 -0.95 2.07 20.57
C THR A 93 -2.36 2.53 20.92
N LEU A 94 -2.68 2.60 22.22
CA LEU A 94 -3.94 3.17 22.70
C LEU A 94 -4.04 4.65 22.32
N VAL A 95 -5.14 5.04 21.67
CA VAL A 95 -5.41 6.43 21.27
C VAL A 95 -6.40 7.14 22.20
N GLY A 96 -6.65 6.56 23.38
CA GLY A 96 -7.50 7.12 24.43
C GLY A 96 -7.63 6.20 25.63
N THR A 97 -8.38 6.63 26.64
CA THR A 97 -8.75 5.77 27.77
C THR A 97 -9.84 4.78 27.32
N GLY A 98 -9.71 3.51 27.73
CA GLY A 98 -10.73 2.51 27.46
C GLY A 98 -12.08 2.89 28.10
N GLN A 99 -13.17 2.59 27.41
CA GLN A 99 -14.52 2.91 27.86
C GLN A 99 -15.22 1.65 28.40
N ALA A 100 -15.49 1.60 29.70
CA ALA A 100 -16.13 0.47 30.36
C ALA A 100 -17.61 0.72 30.65
N GLN A 101 -18.43 -0.32 30.45
CA GLN A 101 -19.82 -0.38 30.93
C GLN A 101 -20.02 -1.65 31.77
N THR A 102 -20.90 -1.59 32.78
CA THR A 102 -21.24 -2.75 33.61
C THR A 102 -22.09 -3.75 32.84
N LEU A 103 -21.78 -5.04 32.98
CA LEU A 103 -22.54 -6.14 32.40
C LEU A 103 -23.23 -6.97 33.49
N ASN A 104 -24.55 -7.09 33.37
CA ASN A 104 -25.35 -8.10 34.08
C ASN A 104 -26.11 -8.90 33.03
N LEU A 105 -25.77 -10.17 32.85
CA LEU A 105 -26.32 -11.01 31.79
C LEU A 105 -26.54 -12.44 32.29
N ASN A 106 -27.81 -12.84 32.39
CA ASN A 106 -28.18 -14.19 32.82
C ASN A 106 -27.69 -15.24 31.81
N ALA A 107 -27.47 -16.46 32.28
CA ALA A 107 -27.16 -17.59 31.40
C ALA A 107 -28.24 -17.77 30.32
N GLY A 108 -27.84 -17.87 29.06
CA GLY A 108 -28.72 -18.00 27.89
C GLY A 108 -29.40 -16.70 27.43
N ALA A 109 -29.19 -15.57 28.10
CA ALA A 109 -29.76 -14.28 27.70
C ALA A 109 -28.85 -13.54 26.71
N SER A 110 -29.47 -12.67 25.90
CA SER A 110 -28.78 -11.78 24.95
C SER A 110 -29.03 -10.31 25.29
N THR A 111 -28.07 -9.46 24.97
CA THR A 111 -28.16 -8.00 25.13
C THR A 111 -27.25 -7.30 24.13
N SER A 112 -27.45 -5.99 23.95
CA SER A 112 -26.60 -5.15 23.12
C SER A 112 -26.23 -3.89 23.90
N LEU A 113 -24.96 -3.53 23.88
CA LEU A 113 -24.44 -2.28 24.47
C LEU A 113 -23.88 -1.40 23.37
N SER A 114 -23.94 -0.08 23.57
CA SER A 114 -23.38 0.89 22.62
C SER A 114 -22.45 1.90 23.29
N TRP A 115 -21.44 2.33 22.53
CA TRP A 115 -20.45 3.33 22.91
C TRP A 115 -20.39 4.45 21.88
N GLN A 116 -20.00 5.63 22.34
CA GLN A 116 -19.69 6.77 21.50
C GLN A 116 -18.19 7.04 21.59
N TRP A 117 -17.54 7.03 20.44
CA TRP A 117 -16.13 7.33 20.33
C TRP A 117 -15.89 8.40 19.26
N THR A 118 -14.93 9.29 19.52
CA THR A 118 -14.45 10.25 18.53
C THR A 118 -12.97 9.95 18.30
N PRO A 119 -12.59 9.42 17.13
CA PRO A 119 -11.20 9.15 16.81
C PRO A 119 -10.39 10.45 16.71
N PRO A 120 -9.06 10.37 16.79
CA PRO A 120 -8.19 11.47 16.40
C PRO A 120 -8.57 12.04 15.01
N ALA A 121 -8.40 13.35 14.82
CA ALA A 121 -8.79 14.04 13.60
C ALA A 121 -7.76 13.91 12.45
N THR A 122 -6.78 13.01 12.58
CA THR A 122 -5.84 12.72 11.50
C THR A 122 -6.57 11.90 10.44
N ASP A 123 -6.51 12.37 9.20
CA ASP A 123 -7.13 11.72 8.06
C ASP A 123 -6.34 10.51 7.59
N TYR A 124 -7.04 9.57 6.97
CA TYR A 124 -6.53 8.32 6.42
C TYR A 124 -5.87 7.41 7.46
N GLN A 125 -6.61 7.15 8.54
CA GLN A 125 -6.13 6.34 9.65
C GLN A 125 -7.04 5.15 9.96
N GLY A 126 -6.41 3.99 10.08
CA GLY A 126 -7.00 2.75 10.55
C GLY A 126 -6.85 2.57 12.05
N TYR A 127 -7.89 2.02 12.68
CA TYR A 127 -7.91 1.71 14.10
C TYR A 127 -8.49 0.33 14.36
N SER A 128 -7.94 -0.41 15.33
CA SER A 128 -8.61 -1.55 15.93
C SER A 128 -9.43 -1.13 17.15
N VAL A 129 -10.61 -1.73 17.29
CA VAL A 129 -11.50 -1.60 18.43
C VAL A 129 -11.60 -2.96 19.10
N GLU A 130 -10.98 -3.12 20.27
CA GLU A 130 -10.96 -4.38 21.01
C GLU A 130 -11.99 -4.35 22.16
N ALA A 131 -13.00 -5.22 22.11
CA ALA A 131 -13.94 -5.43 23.19
C ALA A 131 -13.46 -6.54 24.13
N TRP A 132 -13.52 -6.29 25.43
CA TRP A 132 -13.16 -7.25 26.48
C TRP A 132 -14.28 -7.39 27.49
N VAL A 133 -14.80 -8.60 27.66
CA VAL A 133 -15.75 -8.95 28.72
C VAL A 133 -15.00 -9.52 29.90
N ARG A 134 -15.27 -8.99 31.10
CA ARG A 134 -14.70 -9.47 32.36
C ARG A 134 -15.77 -9.77 33.39
N ASP A 135 -15.50 -10.75 34.25
CA ASP A 135 -16.31 -10.99 35.45
C ASP A 135 -16.05 -9.94 36.56
N SER A 136 -16.76 -10.07 37.68
CA SER A 136 -16.60 -9.17 38.83
C SER A 136 -15.27 -9.31 39.58
N ALA A 137 -14.52 -10.38 39.33
CA ALA A 137 -13.15 -10.58 39.82
C ALA A 137 -12.09 -10.07 38.83
N ASN A 138 -12.53 -9.44 37.73
CA ASN A 138 -11.69 -8.92 36.65
C ASN A 138 -10.93 -10.00 35.87
N ASN A 139 -11.46 -11.22 35.81
CA ASN A 139 -10.97 -12.25 34.89
C ASN A 139 -11.58 -12.03 33.51
N ASP A 140 -10.78 -12.20 32.45
CA ASP A 140 -11.26 -12.12 31.07
C ASP A 140 -12.16 -13.34 30.76
N LEU A 141 -13.37 -13.09 30.28
CA LEU A 141 -14.35 -14.11 29.88
C LEU A 141 -14.36 -14.30 28.36
N ASP A 142 -14.28 -13.19 27.62
CA ASP A 142 -14.37 -13.18 26.16
C ASP A 142 -13.76 -11.89 25.57
N ASN A 143 -13.34 -11.94 24.31
CA ASN A 143 -12.88 -10.78 23.55
C ASN A 143 -13.16 -10.95 22.05
N LEU A 144 -13.46 -9.84 21.39
CA LEU A 144 -13.65 -9.74 19.94
C LEU A 144 -13.24 -8.35 19.48
N ASN A 145 -12.79 -8.23 18.23
CA ASN A 145 -12.31 -6.98 17.66
C ASN A 145 -13.13 -6.62 16.42
N THR A 146 -13.20 -5.33 16.10
CA THR A 146 -13.51 -4.81 14.77
C THR A 146 -12.53 -3.69 14.43
N ALA A 147 -12.68 -3.07 13.27
CA ALA A 147 -11.88 -1.93 12.84
C ALA A 147 -12.71 -0.69 12.53
N VAL A 148 -12.01 0.44 12.42
CA VAL A 148 -12.55 1.74 12.02
C VAL A 148 -11.61 2.39 11.01
N ASP A 149 -12.16 2.80 9.86
CA ASP A 149 -11.50 3.64 8.86
C ASP A 149 -11.91 5.10 9.05
N VAL A 150 -10.93 5.96 9.35
CA VAL A 150 -11.08 7.42 9.31
C VAL A 150 -10.41 7.97 8.06
N SER A 151 -11.16 7.97 6.96
CA SER A 151 -10.72 8.51 5.66
C SER A 151 -11.77 9.47 5.12
N SER A 152 -11.35 10.67 4.71
CA SER A 152 -12.24 11.67 4.11
C SER A 152 -12.71 11.27 2.70
N ASP A 153 -11.90 10.49 1.99
CA ASP A 153 -12.17 9.99 0.64
C ASP A 153 -11.79 8.51 0.52
N TRP A 154 -12.67 7.71 -0.08
CA TRP A 154 -12.52 6.27 -0.26
C TRP A 154 -11.35 5.89 -1.19
N THR A 155 -10.94 6.80 -2.08
CA THR A 155 -9.95 6.53 -3.15
C THR A 155 -8.59 6.08 -2.62
N LYS A 156 -8.24 6.45 -1.39
CA LYS A 156 -6.99 6.00 -0.77
C LYS A 156 -7.06 4.54 -0.34
N PHE A 157 -8.17 4.11 0.23
CA PHE A 157 -8.31 2.80 0.86
C PHE A 157 -9.57 2.05 0.41
N PRO A 158 -9.81 1.89 -0.92
CA PRO A 158 -11.05 1.31 -1.41
C PRO A 158 -11.25 -0.11 -0.90
N ARG A 159 -12.48 -0.42 -0.51
CA ARG A 159 -12.96 -1.76 -0.15
C ARG A 159 -14.27 -1.95 -0.93
N TYR A 160 -14.13 -2.56 -2.09
CA TYR A 160 -15.17 -2.50 -3.13
C TYR A 160 -16.01 -3.78 -3.12
N GLY A 161 -17.32 -3.66 -2.98
CA GLY A 161 -18.25 -4.78 -3.08
C GLY A 161 -19.16 -4.65 -4.31
N PHE A 162 -20.18 -5.49 -4.38
CA PHE A 162 -21.14 -5.44 -5.48
C PHE A 162 -22.60 -5.65 -5.05
N MET A 163 -23.51 -5.17 -5.91
CA MET A 163 -24.89 -5.59 -5.98
C MET A 163 -25.14 -6.08 -7.40
N ALA A 164 -25.75 -7.26 -7.56
CA ALA A 164 -25.99 -7.87 -8.87
C ALA A 164 -27.44 -8.29 -9.08
N THR A 165 -28.29 -8.24 -8.05
CA THR A 165 -29.72 -8.56 -8.15
C THR A 165 -30.60 -7.43 -7.60
N TYR A 166 -31.77 -7.20 -8.22
CA TYR A 166 -32.66 -6.09 -7.87
C TYR A 166 -34.13 -6.52 -7.82
N PRO A 167 -34.48 -7.47 -6.93
CA PRO A 167 -35.82 -8.06 -6.87
C PRO A 167 -36.87 -7.09 -6.33
N SER A 168 -38.15 -7.45 -6.46
CA SER A 168 -39.23 -6.77 -5.74
C SER A 168 -39.20 -7.21 -4.27
N GLN A 169 -38.63 -6.38 -3.40
CA GLN A 169 -38.54 -6.64 -1.97
C GLN A 169 -38.79 -5.39 -1.14
N ASP A 170 -38.93 -5.56 0.17
CA ASP A 170 -39.04 -4.41 1.08
C ASP A 170 -37.68 -3.75 1.32
N GLY A 171 -37.73 -2.46 1.70
CA GLY A 171 -36.52 -1.69 1.96
C GLY A 171 -35.72 -2.16 3.17
N ALA A 172 -36.34 -2.89 4.11
CA ALA A 172 -35.64 -3.41 5.29
C ALA A 172 -34.71 -4.58 4.91
N THR A 173 -35.15 -5.44 4.00
CA THR A 173 -34.35 -6.53 3.41
C THR A 173 -33.17 -5.94 2.65
N SER A 174 -33.42 -4.95 1.80
CA SER A 174 -32.37 -4.25 1.04
C SER A 174 -31.34 -3.58 1.98
N ALA A 175 -31.81 -2.90 3.03
CA ALA A 175 -30.94 -2.25 4.01
C ALA A 175 -30.14 -3.25 4.86
N HIS A 176 -30.68 -4.46 5.09
CA HIS A 176 -29.98 -5.51 5.82
C HIS A 176 -28.82 -6.10 5.02
N GLU A 177 -28.99 -6.34 3.72
CA GLU A 177 -27.90 -6.80 2.84
C GLU A 177 -26.76 -5.79 2.80
N ILE A 178 -27.07 -4.50 2.69
CA ILE A 178 -26.07 -3.43 2.72
C ILE A 178 -25.42 -3.31 4.11
N TRP A 179 -26.17 -3.57 5.19
CA TRP A 179 -25.61 -3.65 6.54
C TRP A 179 -24.62 -4.81 6.70
N GLN A 180 -24.88 -5.97 6.08
CA GLN A 180 -23.96 -7.10 6.07
C GLN A 180 -22.65 -6.73 5.37
N LEU A 181 -22.70 -6.06 4.22
CA LEU A 181 -21.51 -5.58 3.52
C LEU A 181 -20.74 -4.53 4.32
N LYS A 182 -21.45 -3.63 5.02
CA LYS A 182 -20.83 -2.66 5.94
C LYS A 182 -20.01 -3.34 7.04
N ASN A 183 -20.39 -4.53 7.51
CA ASN A 183 -19.63 -5.25 8.53
C ASN A 183 -18.27 -5.78 8.02
N TYR A 184 -18.03 -5.76 6.70
CA TYR A 184 -16.72 -5.96 6.09
C TYR A 184 -16.04 -4.61 5.75
N HIS A 185 -16.59 -3.49 6.22
CA HIS A 185 -16.13 -2.14 5.94
C HIS A 185 -16.15 -1.76 4.46
N ILE A 186 -16.94 -2.45 3.63
CA ILE A 186 -17.12 -2.10 2.21
C ILE A 186 -17.55 -0.65 2.12
N ASP A 187 -16.83 0.18 1.37
CA ASP A 187 -17.03 1.62 1.28
C ASP A 187 -17.38 2.09 -0.15
N GLY A 188 -17.41 1.16 -1.10
CA GLY A 188 -17.96 1.34 -2.44
C GLY A 188 -18.72 0.10 -2.91
N LEU A 189 -19.68 0.27 -3.81
CA LEU A 189 -20.45 -0.82 -4.41
C LEU A 189 -20.56 -0.65 -5.92
N GLN A 190 -20.22 -1.71 -6.65
CA GLN A 190 -20.55 -1.83 -8.07
C GLN A 190 -21.97 -2.37 -8.23
N PHE A 191 -22.83 -1.63 -8.93
CA PHE A 191 -24.17 -2.08 -9.28
C PHE A 191 -24.11 -2.73 -10.66
N TYR A 192 -23.92 -4.04 -10.70
CA TYR A 192 -23.72 -4.85 -11.90
C TYR A 192 -25.06 -5.19 -12.58
N ASP A 193 -25.12 -5.14 -13.91
CA ASP A 193 -26.31 -5.43 -14.74
C ASP A 193 -27.62 -4.82 -14.23
N TRP A 194 -27.53 -3.62 -13.66
CA TRP A 194 -28.67 -2.91 -13.12
C TRP A 194 -29.45 -2.20 -14.23
N GLN A 195 -28.76 -1.75 -15.30
CA GLN A 195 -29.32 -0.85 -16.32
C GLN A 195 -30.30 -1.52 -17.29
N TRP A 196 -31.02 -0.72 -18.07
CA TRP A 196 -31.98 -1.22 -19.07
C TRP A 196 -31.34 -1.69 -20.37
N LYS A 197 -30.62 -0.79 -21.05
CA LYS A 197 -29.79 -1.10 -22.23
C LYS A 197 -28.43 -0.42 -22.05
N HIS A 198 -27.37 -0.96 -22.65
CA HIS A 198 -26.03 -0.38 -22.55
C HIS A 198 -25.95 1.03 -23.13
N HIS A 199 -26.61 1.30 -24.26
CA HIS A 199 -26.62 2.63 -24.88
C HIS A 199 -27.73 3.55 -24.36
N ILE A 200 -28.69 3.04 -23.56
CA ILE A 200 -29.76 3.79 -22.89
C ILE A 200 -29.99 3.18 -21.49
N PRO A 201 -29.13 3.47 -20.50
CA PRO A 201 -29.20 2.83 -19.19
C PRO A 201 -30.50 3.14 -18.42
N LEU A 202 -31.08 4.32 -18.60
CA LEU A 202 -32.34 4.71 -17.98
C LEU A 202 -33.56 4.15 -18.73
N SER A 203 -34.36 3.30 -18.08
CA SER A 203 -35.70 2.97 -18.55
C SER A 203 -36.71 4.07 -18.20
N GLY A 204 -37.46 4.54 -19.19
CA GLY A 204 -38.41 5.65 -19.05
C GLY A 204 -37.76 7.02 -19.32
N SER A 205 -38.01 8.00 -18.46
CA SER A 205 -37.46 9.36 -18.58
C SER A 205 -37.04 9.89 -17.22
N VAL A 206 -36.24 10.95 -17.17
CA VAL A 206 -35.80 11.56 -15.90
C VAL A 206 -36.99 11.95 -15.01
N SER A 207 -38.04 12.53 -15.59
CA SER A 207 -39.25 12.95 -14.86
C SER A 207 -40.21 11.81 -14.52
N ASN A 208 -40.10 10.68 -15.23
CA ASN A 208 -40.93 9.51 -15.01
C ASN A 208 -40.13 8.23 -15.30
N PRO A 209 -39.19 7.85 -14.41
CA PRO A 209 -38.43 6.62 -14.57
C PRO A 209 -39.35 5.41 -14.43
N ALA A 210 -39.09 4.34 -15.18
CA ALA A 210 -39.89 3.13 -15.08
C ALA A 210 -39.77 2.50 -13.69
N SER A 211 -40.85 1.88 -13.19
CA SER A 211 -40.84 1.17 -11.91
C SER A 211 -40.05 -0.14 -11.95
N SER A 212 -39.95 -0.75 -13.13
CA SER A 212 -39.16 -1.94 -13.40
C SER A 212 -38.80 -2.04 -14.88
N TRP A 213 -37.80 -2.85 -15.21
CA TRP A 213 -37.36 -3.13 -16.57
C TRP A 213 -36.68 -4.50 -16.63
N SER A 214 -36.50 -5.01 -17.85
CA SER A 214 -35.66 -6.18 -18.10
C SER A 214 -34.22 -5.74 -18.36
N ASP A 215 -33.25 -6.37 -17.71
CA ASP A 215 -31.83 -6.16 -17.98
C ASP A 215 -31.36 -6.95 -19.24
N ILE A 216 -30.05 -6.95 -19.48
CA ILE A 216 -29.42 -7.66 -20.61
C ILE A 216 -29.73 -9.16 -20.63
N ALA A 217 -29.82 -9.80 -19.46
CA ALA A 217 -30.11 -11.22 -19.29
C ALA A 217 -31.61 -11.52 -19.14
N ASN A 218 -32.49 -10.55 -19.44
CA ASN A 218 -33.95 -10.63 -19.26
C ASN A 218 -34.41 -10.84 -17.80
N ARG A 219 -33.57 -10.55 -16.81
CA ARG A 219 -33.97 -10.49 -15.41
C ARG A 219 -34.78 -9.22 -15.18
N THR A 220 -35.79 -9.28 -14.32
CA THR A 220 -36.57 -8.09 -13.99
C THR A 220 -35.90 -7.35 -12.85
N ASN A 221 -35.43 -6.13 -13.13
CA ASN A 221 -34.89 -5.21 -12.13
C ASN A 221 -35.99 -4.25 -11.68
N TYR A 222 -36.06 -4.00 -10.37
CA TYR A 222 -37.01 -3.08 -9.77
C TYR A 222 -36.32 -1.81 -9.32
N ARG A 223 -36.89 -0.66 -9.74
CA ARG A 223 -36.38 0.67 -9.39
C ARG A 223 -36.22 0.84 -7.88
N GLN A 224 -37.20 0.35 -7.12
CA GLN A 224 -37.23 0.55 -5.68
C GLN A 224 -36.07 -0.16 -4.97
N ALA A 225 -35.70 -1.37 -5.40
CA ALA A 225 -34.54 -2.07 -4.82
C ALA A 225 -33.24 -1.30 -5.06
N VAL A 226 -33.00 -0.81 -6.29
CA VAL A 226 -31.82 0.03 -6.60
C VAL A 226 -31.76 1.26 -5.68
N LEU A 227 -32.89 1.94 -5.47
CA LEU A 227 -32.95 3.10 -4.57
C LEU A 227 -32.77 2.73 -3.10
N ASP A 228 -33.35 1.63 -2.64
CA ASP A 228 -33.24 1.19 -1.25
C ASP A 228 -31.79 0.81 -0.93
N TYR A 229 -31.10 0.12 -1.84
CA TYR A 229 -29.67 -0.18 -1.72
C TYR A 229 -28.81 1.09 -1.68
N LEU A 230 -29.02 2.03 -2.61
CA LEU A 230 -28.26 3.30 -2.64
C LEU A 230 -28.50 4.12 -1.38
N ASN A 231 -29.74 4.23 -0.92
CA ASN A 231 -30.08 4.97 0.30
C ASN A 231 -29.42 4.35 1.54
N ALA A 232 -29.42 3.02 1.65
CA ALA A 232 -28.74 2.33 2.74
C ALA A 232 -27.21 2.50 2.67
N ALA A 233 -26.64 2.36 1.47
CA ALA A 233 -25.20 2.52 1.22
C ALA A 233 -24.73 3.92 1.63
N HIS A 234 -25.41 4.97 1.18
CA HIS A 234 -25.12 6.35 1.56
C HIS A 234 -25.29 6.58 3.07
N GLY A 235 -26.28 5.95 3.70
CA GLY A 235 -26.48 5.98 5.16
C GLY A 235 -25.27 5.45 5.94
N TYR A 236 -24.57 4.47 5.39
CA TYR A 236 -23.35 3.88 5.96
C TYR A 236 -22.04 4.49 5.42
N ASN A 237 -22.11 5.65 4.76
CA ASN A 237 -20.98 6.34 4.11
C ASN A 237 -20.29 5.53 2.99
N MET A 238 -21.01 4.62 2.34
CA MET A 238 -20.57 3.89 1.16
C MET A 238 -20.93 4.65 -0.12
N LEU A 239 -20.20 4.41 -1.20
CA LEU A 239 -20.48 4.97 -2.53
C LEU A 239 -21.15 3.93 -3.44
N GLY A 240 -22.03 4.36 -4.34
CA GLY A 240 -22.65 3.51 -5.36
C GLY A 240 -22.18 3.88 -6.77
N PHE A 241 -21.71 2.89 -7.53
CA PHE A 241 -21.25 3.05 -8.90
C PHE A 241 -22.11 2.26 -9.87
N ALA A 242 -22.71 2.94 -10.84
CA ALA A 242 -23.47 2.30 -11.90
C ALA A 242 -22.52 1.59 -12.87
N TYR A 243 -22.68 0.27 -13.07
CA TYR A 243 -22.01 -0.44 -14.16
C TYR A 243 -22.57 0.03 -15.50
N ASN A 244 -21.68 0.28 -16.48
CA ASN A 244 -22.01 0.27 -17.90
C ASN A 244 -20.74 0.25 -18.76
N ALA A 245 -20.79 -0.35 -19.95
CA ALA A 245 -19.66 -0.42 -20.86
C ALA A 245 -19.42 0.91 -21.61
N ALA A 246 -18.15 1.23 -21.89
CA ALA A 246 -17.75 2.41 -22.65
C ALA A 246 -18.23 2.38 -24.11
N ASN A 247 -18.50 1.19 -24.66
CA ASN A 247 -18.50 0.97 -26.10
C ASN A 247 -19.53 -0.04 -26.61
N ALA A 248 -20.61 -0.31 -25.87
CA ALA A 248 -21.58 -1.34 -26.24
C ALA A 248 -22.99 -0.79 -26.50
N ALA A 249 -23.69 -1.36 -27.50
CA ALA A 249 -25.12 -1.14 -27.72
C ALA A 249 -25.82 -2.44 -28.13
N TYR A 250 -27.14 -2.52 -27.95
CA TYR A 250 -27.92 -3.69 -28.39
C TYR A 250 -27.98 -3.77 -29.92
N ALA A 251 -28.27 -4.95 -30.46
CA ALA A 251 -28.37 -5.18 -31.90
C ALA A 251 -29.37 -4.28 -32.65
N ASP A 252 -30.35 -3.70 -31.94
CA ASP A 252 -31.36 -2.80 -32.47
C ASP A 252 -31.03 -1.30 -32.30
N TYR A 253 -29.78 -0.96 -31.95
CA TYR A 253 -29.34 0.39 -31.58
C TYR A 253 -29.72 1.49 -32.60
N ALA A 254 -29.88 1.15 -33.88
CA ALA A 254 -30.22 2.12 -34.93
C ALA A 254 -31.63 2.72 -34.73
N ASN A 255 -32.55 1.96 -34.13
CA ASN A 255 -33.89 2.43 -33.76
C ASN A 255 -33.84 3.46 -32.63
N ASP A 256 -32.78 3.40 -31.83
CA ASP A 256 -32.54 4.23 -30.66
C ASP A 256 -31.66 5.46 -31.00
N GLY A 257 -31.39 5.71 -32.28
CA GLY A 257 -30.68 6.90 -32.75
C GLY A 257 -29.14 6.76 -32.75
N VAL A 258 -28.62 5.56 -32.52
CA VAL A 258 -27.18 5.28 -32.64
C VAL A 258 -26.83 4.98 -34.10
N SER A 259 -25.81 5.64 -34.64
CA SER A 259 -25.38 5.43 -36.03
C SER A 259 -24.34 4.32 -36.14
N PRO A 260 -24.45 3.39 -37.11
CA PRO A 260 -23.38 2.44 -37.40
C PRO A 260 -22.05 3.14 -37.71
N SER A 261 -22.08 4.36 -38.26
CA SER A 261 -20.86 5.13 -38.56
C SER A 261 -19.98 5.44 -37.35
N TRP A 262 -20.48 5.26 -36.13
CA TRP A 262 -19.74 5.43 -34.88
C TRP A 262 -19.09 4.12 -34.39
N GLY A 263 -19.34 3.01 -35.09
CA GLY A 263 -18.90 1.67 -34.74
C GLY A 263 -17.41 1.43 -34.93
N ILE A 264 -16.92 0.35 -34.31
CA ILE A 264 -15.64 -0.29 -34.62
C ILE A 264 -15.87 -1.51 -35.51
N TYR A 265 -14.97 -1.75 -36.47
CA TYR A 265 -15.17 -2.69 -37.56
C TYR A 265 -13.97 -3.61 -37.76
N ASN A 266 -14.25 -4.83 -38.20
CA ASN A 266 -13.26 -5.82 -38.58
C ASN A 266 -12.61 -5.51 -39.94
N ASN A 267 -13.29 -4.73 -40.80
CA ASN A 267 -12.80 -4.34 -42.12
C ASN A 267 -12.73 -2.81 -42.29
N ASN A 268 -11.78 -2.35 -43.10
CA ASN A 268 -11.50 -0.92 -43.35
C ASN A 268 -12.49 -0.21 -44.29
N ASN A 269 -13.64 -0.81 -44.57
CA ASN A 269 -14.66 -0.30 -45.49
C ASN A 269 -16.05 -0.21 -44.82
N CYS A 270 -16.08 -0.11 -43.49
CA CYS A 270 -17.31 -0.06 -42.68
C CYS A 270 -18.19 -1.31 -42.83
N THR A 271 -17.59 -2.50 -42.95
CA THR A 271 -18.32 -3.78 -43.01
C THR A 271 -17.81 -4.73 -41.94
N GLY A 272 -18.70 -5.59 -41.43
CA GLY A 272 -18.40 -6.48 -40.30
C GLY A 272 -18.12 -5.68 -39.03
N GLN A 273 -19.15 -4.99 -38.53
CA GLN A 273 -19.06 -4.32 -37.23
C GLN A 273 -18.67 -5.36 -36.17
N ASP A 274 -17.78 -4.97 -35.27
CA ASP A 274 -17.35 -5.85 -34.20
C ASP A 274 -18.45 -5.99 -33.14
N SER A 275 -18.56 -7.16 -32.54
CA SER A 275 -19.66 -7.49 -31.64
C SER A 275 -19.33 -8.63 -30.69
N TRP A 276 -19.89 -8.58 -29.48
CA TRP A 276 -19.84 -9.65 -28.49
C TRP A 276 -21.14 -10.47 -28.53
N ASN A 277 -21.06 -11.77 -28.83
CA ASN A 277 -22.24 -12.63 -28.86
C ASN A 277 -22.72 -12.97 -27.44
N LEU A 278 -24.03 -12.93 -27.23
CA LEU A 278 -24.65 -13.24 -25.95
C LEU A 278 -25.36 -14.59 -25.96
N PRO A 279 -25.60 -15.20 -24.78
CA PRO A 279 -26.35 -16.44 -24.68
C PRO A 279 -27.77 -16.32 -25.27
N GLY A 280 -28.29 -17.43 -25.78
CA GLY A 280 -29.64 -17.48 -26.31
C GLY A 280 -30.71 -17.17 -25.25
N GLY A 281 -31.71 -16.37 -25.62
CA GLY A 281 -32.81 -15.97 -24.73
C GLY A 281 -32.55 -14.69 -23.93
N TRP A 282 -31.40 -14.05 -24.11
CA TRP A 282 -31.09 -12.72 -23.58
C TRP A 282 -31.81 -11.62 -24.37
N ALA A 283 -31.83 -10.39 -23.84
CA ALA A 283 -32.63 -9.28 -24.39
C ALA A 283 -32.19 -8.85 -25.79
N THR A 284 -30.94 -9.14 -26.17
CA THR A 284 -30.34 -8.94 -27.50
C THR A 284 -29.41 -10.12 -27.79
N PRO A 285 -29.26 -10.55 -29.06
CA PRO A 285 -28.36 -11.66 -29.41
C PRO A 285 -26.87 -11.31 -29.27
N GLN A 286 -26.53 -10.02 -29.29
CA GLN A 286 -25.17 -9.52 -29.22
C GLN A 286 -25.13 -8.08 -28.69
N LEU A 287 -23.95 -7.65 -28.26
CA LEU A 287 -23.61 -6.24 -28.07
C LEU A 287 -22.71 -5.79 -29.23
N ASP A 288 -23.18 -4.84 -30.03
CA ASP A 288 -22.37 -4.24 -31.09
C ASP A 288 -21.44 -3.18 -30.49
N LEU A 289 -20.20 -3.14 -31.00
CA LEU A 289 -19.14 -2.33 -30.42
C LEU A 289 -18.93 -1.00 -31.15
N PHE A 290 -18.58 0.02 -30.37
CA PHE A 290 -18.42 1.40 -30.80
C PHE A 290 -17.00 1.92 -30.54
N ASP A 291 -16.59 2.92 -31.32
CA ASP A 291 -15.30 3.58 -31.14
C ASP A 291 -15.37 4.57 -29.96
N PRO A 292 -14.67 4.33 -28.83
CA PRO A 292 -14.71 5.23 -27.68
C PRO A 292 -14.12 6.61 -27.99
N SER A 293 -13.30 6.77 -29.05
CA SER A 293 -12.79 8.07 -29.49
C SER A 293 -13.77 8.85 -30.36
N ASN A 294 -14.87 8.22 -30.81
CA ASN A 294 -15.86 8.87 -31.65
C ASN A 294 -16.70 9.88 -30.85
N SER A 295 -16.56 11.17 -31.17
CA SER A 295 -17.25 12.26 -30.47
C SER A 295 -18.79 12.16 -30.49
N ASN A 296 -19.39 11.59 -31.54
CA ASN A 296 -20.85 11.44 -31.58
C ASN A 296 -21.32 10.31 -30.66
N TRP A 297 -20.57 9.19 -30.61
CA TRP A 297 -20.81 8.12 -29.64
C TRP A 297 -20.68 8.64 -28.21
N GLN A 298 -19.57 9.32 -27.89
CA GLN A 298 -19.35 9.95 -26.59
C GLN A 298 -20.51 10.87 -26.21
N ASN A 299 -20.88 11.81 -27.09
CA ASN A 299 -21.98 12.74 -26.82
C ASN A 299 -23.31 12.01 -26.58
N TYR A 300 -23.61 10.99 -27.38
CA TYR A 300 -24.82 10.18 -27.23
C TYR A 300 -24.83 9.44 -25.90
N LEU A 301 -23.80 8.66 -25.60
CA LEU A 301 -23.72 7.85 -24.39
C LEU A 301 -23.69 8.73 -23.14
N PHE A 302 -22.85 9.78 -23.11
CA PHE A 302 -22.76 10.67 -21.95
C PHE A 302 -24.07 11.42 -21.67
N ASN A 303 -24.86 11.74 -22.70
CA ASN A 303 -26.19 12.32 -22.48
C ASN A 303 -27.15 11.32 -21.84
N ASN A 304 -27.11 10.06 -22.25
CA ASN A 304 -27.92 9.00 -21.64
C ASN A 304 -27.46 8.68 -20.21
N GLU A 305 -26.15 8.69 -19.94
CA GLU A 305 -25.62 8.57 -18.59
C GLU A 305 -26.03 9.74 -17.70
N LYS A 306 -26.00 10.98 -18.19
CA LYS A 306 -26.50 12.13 -17.44
C LYS A 306 -27.99 12.02 -17.09
N ASN A 307 -28.81 11.52 -18.02
CA ASN A 307 -30.21 11.26 -17.74
C ASN A 307 -30.36 10.20 -16.62
N MET A 308 -29.55 9.14 -16.67
CA MET A 308 -29.49 8.12 -15.64
C MET A 308 -29.09 8.71 -14.27
N PHE A 309 -27.99 9.45 -14.20
CA PHE A 309 -27.52 10.10 -12.95
C PHE A 309 -28.48 11.15 -12.41
N ALA A 310 -29.36 11.71 -13.23
CA ALA A 310 -30.43 12.59 -12.79
C ALA A 310 -31.62 11.83 -12.16
N ALA A 311 -31.80 10.55 -12.50
CA ALA A 311 -32.89 9.70 -12.03
C ALA A 311 -32.51 8.80 -10.83
N TYR A 312 -31.22 8.46 -10.70
CA TYR A 312 -30.66 7.61 -9.65
C TYR A 312 -29.47 8.29 -8.98
N PRO A 313 -29.39 8.27 -7.63
CA PRO A 313 -28.36 8.99 -6.90
C PRO A 313 -27.00 8.28 -6.87
N PHE A 314 -26.55 7.67 -7.98
CA PHE A 314 -25.21 7.09 -8.05
C PHE A 314 -24.12 8.16 -7.88
N ASP A 315 -23.03 7.77 -7.21
CA ASP A 315 -21.85 8.62 -6.96
C ASP A 315 -20.90 8.64 -8.17
N GLY A 316 -20.89 7.54 -8.93
CA GLY A 316 -19.98 7.37 -10.05
C GLY A 316 -20.44 6.37 -11.10
N TRP A 317 -19.64 6.28 -12.15
CA TRP A 317 -19.74 5.29 -13.21
C TRP A 317 -18.60 4.28 -13.04
N HIS A 318 -18.94 3.00 -12.92
CA HIS A 318 -18.03 1.90 -13.17
C HIS A 318 -18.06 1.58 -14.67
N VAL A 319 -17.09 2.12 -15.39
CA VAL A 319 -16.95 1.97 -16.84
C VAL A 319 -16.30 0.64 -17.14
N ASP A 320 -17.01 -0.22 -17.86
CA ASP A 320 -16.45 -1.48 -18.36
C ASP A 320 -16.00 -1.36 -19.82
N GLN A 321 -15.27 -2.34 -20.32
CA GLN A 321 -14.86 -2.44 -21.72
C GLN A 321 -15.23 -3.79 -22.33
N LEU A 322 -15.56 -3.78 -23.61
CA LEU A 322 -15.63 -4.99 -24.43
C LEU A 322 -14.64 -4.87 -25.59
N VAL A 323 -13.72 -5.82 -25.69
CA VAL A 323 -12.72 -5.88 -26.77
C VAL A 323 -12.72 -7.26 -27.41
N VAL A 324 -12.94 -7.33 -28.72
CA VAL A 324 -13.02 -8.61 -29.46
C VAL A 324 -11.97 -8.65 -30.59
N GLY A 325 -12.13 -7.87 -31.66
CA GLY A 325 -11.22 -7.94 -32.81
C GLY A 325 -11.29 -6.79 -33.81
N GLY A 326 -12.18 -5.82 -33.60
CA GLY A 326 -12.32 -4.65 -34.46
C GLY A 326 -11.06 -3.80 -34.46
N ASN A 327 -10.57 -3.47 -35.65
CA ASN A 327 -9.31 -2.74 -35.85
C ASN A 327 -9.46 -1.48 -36.71
N TYR A 328 -10.69 -1.16 -37.14
CA TYR A 328 -10.96 -0.04 -38.03
C TYR A 328 -12.15 0.79 -37.55
N THR A 329 -12.05 2.11 -37.72
CA THR A 329 -13.20 3.01 -37.70
C THR A 329 -14.04 2.80 -38.98
N CYS A 330 -15.30 3.22 -38.99
CA CYS A 330 -16.12 3.18 -40.21
C CYS A 330 -15.49 3.96 -41.40
N SER A 331 -14.67 4.98 -41.13
CA SER A 331 -13.96 5.73 -42.18
C SER A 331 -12.80 4.97 -42.83
N GLY A 332 -12.45 3.79 -42.31
CA GLY A 332 -11.35 2.95 -42.78
C GLY A 332 -10.00 3.22 -42.12
N GLY A 333 -9.93 4.19 -41.21
CA GLY A 333 -8.74 4.41 -40.37
C GLY A 333 -8.53 3.27 -39.38
N SER A 334 -7.28 2.83 -39.21
CA SER A 334 -6.92 1.84 -38.21
C SER A 334 -7.04 2.43 -36.80
N ILE A 335 -7.51 1.63 -35.85
CA ILE A 335 -7.69 2.00 -34.46
C ILE A 335 -7.20 0.88 -33.56
N ASN A 336 -6.50 1.26 -32.49
CA ASN A 336 -6.25 0.41 -31.33
C ASN A 336 -7.17 0.89 -30.22
N ILE A 337 -8.14 0.06 -29.82
CA ILE A 337 -9.18 0.49 -28.88
C ILE A 337 -8.61 0.89 -27.51
N TYR A 338 -7.54 0.23 -27.05
CA TYR A 338 -6.92 0.53 -25.77
C TYR A 338 -6.40 1.97 -25.68
N ASP A 339 -5.94 2.54 -26.80
CA ASP A 339 -5.43 3.91 -26.87
C ASP A 339 -6.56 4.96 -26.76
N THR A 340 -7.83 4.53 -26.88
CA THR A 340 -8.99 5.44 -26.87
C THR A 340 -9.54 5.68 -25.47
N PHE A 341 -9.34 4.74 -24.53
CA PHE A 341 -9.97 4.79 -23.22
C PHE A 341 -9.55 6.01 -22.39
N PRO A 342 -8.27 6.43 -22.31
CA PRO A 342 -7.93 7.57 -21.48
C PRO A 342 -8.64 8.87 -21.89
N GLY A 343 -8.80 9.10 -23.20
CA GLY A 343 -9.56 10.24 -23.72
C GLY A 343 -11.05 10.13 -23.41
N PHE A 344 -11.64 8.94 -23.60
CA PHE A 344 -13.04 8.67 -23.26
C PHE A 344 -13.33 8.91 -21.78
N LEU A 345 -12.53 8.37 -20.87
CA LEU A 345 -12.73 8.42 -19.42
C LEU A 345 -12.65 9.86 -18.89
N ASN A 346 -11.66 10.63 -19.34
CA ASN A 346 -11.58 12.05 -18.98
C ASN A 346 -12.78 12.85 -19.51
N ASN A 347 -13.23 12.58 -20.74
CA ASN A 347 -14.40 13.25 -21.29
C ASN A 347 -15.70 12.83 -20.57
N ALA A 348 -15.82 11.56 -20.17
CA ALA A 348 -16.93 11.04 -19.39
C ALA A 348 -17.00 11.73 -18.02
N LYS A 349 -15.87 11.81 -17.30
CA LYS A 349 -15.77 12.52 -16.01
C LYS A 349 -16.15 13.99 -16.15
N ASN A 350 -15.60 14.68 -17.15
CA ASN A 350 -15.88 16.09 -17.40
C ASN A 350 -17.34 16.35 -17.79
N SER A 351 -17.93 15.48 -18.61
CA SER A 351 -19.31 15.63 -19.09
C SER A 351 -20.34 15.34 -18.01
N THR A 352 -20.12 14.30 -17.21
CA THR A 352 -21.07 13.84 -16.18
C THR A 352 -20.89 14.53 -14.83
N GLY A 353 -19.68 15.01 -14.52
CA GLY A 353 -19.32 15.53 -13.19
C GLY A 353 -19.29 14.44 -12.10
N LYS A 354 -19.24 13.16 -12.50
CA LYS A 354 -19.28 12.00 -11.59
C LYS A 354 -17.90 11.37 -11.43
N ARG A 355 -17.74 10.57 -10.37
CA ARG A 355 -16.56 9.73 -10.18
C ARG A 355 -16.50 8.68 -11.29
N ILE A 356 -15.29 8.32 -11.72
CA ILE A 356 -15.07 7.31 -12.75
C ILE A 356 -14.14 6.23 -12.22
N ILE A 357 -14.52 4.99 -12.46
CA ILE A 357 -13.70 3.78 -12.32
C ILE A 357 -13.71 3.10 -13.66
N PHE A 358 -12.60 2.50 -14.08
CA PHE A 358 -12.52 1.78 -15.35
C PHE A 358 -12.00 0.37 -15.12
N ASN A 359 -12.73 -0.62 -15.63
CA ASN A 359 -12.27 -2.00 -15.66
C ASN A 359 -11.20 -2.20 -16.74
N ASP A 360 -9.93 -2.13 -16.35
CA ASP A 360 -8.82 -2.42 -17.24
C ASP A 360 -8.50 -3.92 -17.31
N SER A 361 -9.46 -4.70 -17.81
CA SER A 361 -9.37 -6.16 -17.96
C SER A 361 -7.99 -6.60 -18.52
N GLY A 362 -7.28 -7.43 -17.74
CA GLY A 362 -6.00 -8.00 -18.11
C GLY A 362 -4.78 -7.06 -18.12
N ASN A 363 -4.84 -5.90 -17.47
CA ASN A 363 -3.80 -4.84 -17.52
C ASN A 363 -3.54 -4.27 -18.94
N THR A 364 -4.55 -4.26 -19.82
CA THR A 364 -4.35 -3.97 -21.25
C THR A 364 -4.11 -2.49 -21.56
N ALA A 365 -4.70 -1.59 -20.79
CA ALA A 365 -4.55 -0.13 -20.88
C ALA A 365 -3.99 0.52 -19.60
N LEU A 366 -3.51 -0.27 -18.63
CA LEU A 366 -3.23 0.17 -17.25
C LEU A 366 -2.33 1.40 -17.18
N SER A 367 -1.25 1.42 -17.97
CA SER A 367 -0.31 2.55 -17.99
C SER A 367 -0.97 3.85 -18.44
N GLY A 368 -1.77 3.78 -19.51
CA GLY A 368 -2.53 4.93 -20.02
C GLY A 368 -3.57 5.40 -19.02
N VAL A 369 -4.32 4.47 -18.44
CA VAL A 369 -5.36 4.76 -17.42
C VAL A 369 -4.73 5.36 -16.16
N ALA A 370 -3.69 4.74 -15.61
CA ALA A 370 -3.03 5.21 -14.39
C ALA A 370 -2.42 6.60 -14.55
N GLN A 371 -1.75 6.88 -15.67
CA GLN A 371 -0.99 8.13 -15.85
C GLN A 371 -1.79 9.27 -16.49
N GLN A 372 -2.77 8.96 -17.33
CA GLN A 372 -3.40 9.95 -18.22
C GLN A 372 -4.86 10.23 -17.88
N THR A 373 -5.47 9.50 -16.95
CA THR A 373 -6.85 9.75 -16.52
C THR A 373 -6.92 10.35 -15.13
N SER A 374 -8.04 11.00 -14.88
CA SER A 374 -8.44 11.45 -13.54
C SER A 374 -9.32 10.43 -12.80
N ASP A 375 -9.31 9.16 -13.20
CA ASP A 375 -10.09 8.10 -12.53
C ASP A 375 -9.74 8.00 -11.05
N ASP A 376 -10.75 7.67 -10.26
CA ASP A 376 -10.72 7.74 -8.80
C ASP A 376 -9.87 6.60 -8.20
N VAL A 377 -10.07 5.39 -8.70
CA VAL A 377 -9.30 4.18 -8.33
C VAL A 377 -8.99 3.39 -9.59
N LEU A 378 -7.89 2.65 -9.58
CA LEU A 378 -7.61 1.66 -10.62
C LEU A 378 -8.45 0.42 -10.33
N TYR A 379 -9.00 -0.17 -11.39
CA TYR A 379 -9.68 -1.45 -11.31
C TYR A 379 -9.14 -2.36 -12.41
N ASN A 380 -8.93 -3.63 -12.08
CA ASN A 380 -8.51 -4.62 -13.06
C ASN A 380 -9.18 -5.97 -12.80
N GLU A 381 -9.61 -6.62 -13.86
CA GLU A 381 -10.05 -7.99 -13.83
C GLU A 381 -8.90 -8.93 -14.20
N TRP A 382 -8.58 -9.85 -13.29
CA TRP A 382 -7.56 -10.85 -13.47
C TRP A 382 -8.16 -12.19 -13.86
N PHE A 383 -7.49 -12.85 -14.80
CA PHE A 383 -7.86 -14.18 -15.28
C PHE A 383 -6.82 -15.22 -14.88
N ASN A 384 -7.23 -16.49 -14.96
CA ASN A 384 -6.48 -17.70 -14.61
C ASN A 384 -5.01 -17.71 -15.10
N ASN A 385 -4.21 -18.58 -14.48
CA ASN A 385 -2.75 -18.73 -14.70
C ASN A 385 -1.89 -17.63 -14.05
N LYS A 386 -2.35 -17.06 -12.92
CA LYS A 386 -1.52 -16.20 -12.08
C LYS A 386 -1.06 -16.95 -10.84
N THR A 387 0.14 -16.60 -10.39
CA THR A 387 0.64 -16.96 -9.07
C THR A 387 0.41 -15.82 -8.08
N TYR A 388 0.55 -16.08 -6.78
CA TYR A 388 0.44 -15.03 -5.76
C TYR A 388 1.50 -13.93 -5.94
N TYR A 389 2.66 -14.28 -6.51
CA TYR A 389 3.67 -13.31 -6.92
C TYR A 389 3.20 -12.43 -8.09
N ASN A 390 2.45 -12.98 -9.05
CA ASN A 390 1.90 -12.16 -10.13
C ASN A 390 0.87 -11.14 -9.62
N TYR A 391 0.05 -11.50 -8.61
CA TYR A 391 -0.83 -10.52 -7.95
C TYR A 391 -0.03 -9.34 -7.39
N LYS A 392 1.06 -9.63 -6.67
CA LYS A 392 1.95 -8.59 -6.15
C LYS A 392 2.60 -7.77 -7.25
N GLN A 393 3.08 -8.40 -8.33
CA GLN A 393 3.72 -7.70 -9.45
C GLN A 393 2.76 -6.71 -10.12
N ASP A 394 1.51 -7.09 -10.33
CA ASP A 394 0.50 -6.22 -10.95
C ASP A 394 0.16 -5.04 -10.03
N ILE A 395 0.03 -5.27 -8.72
CA ILE A 395 -0.19 -4.21 -7.71
C ILE A 395 1.01 -3.26 -7.64
N ASP A 396 2.24 -3.79 -7.57
CA ASP A 396 3.46 -2.98 -7.55
C ASP A 396 3.62 -2.16 -8.84
N TYR A 397 3.27 -2.76 -9.99
CA TYR A 397 3.31 -2.08 -11.27
C TYR A 397 2.30 -0.92 -11.29
N ALA A 398 1.05 -1.13 -10.86
CA ALA A 398 0.07 -0.07 -10.73
C ALA A 398 0.55 1.08 -9.83
N ALA A 399 1.13 0.76 -8.67
CA ALA A 399 1.70 1.74 -7.74
C ALA A 399 2.90 2.50 -8.32
N SER A 400 3.68 1.87 -9.22
CA SER A 400 4.79 2.55 -9.92
C SER A 400 4.33 3.57 -10.96
N LEU A 401 3.09 3.43 -11.46
CA LEU A 401 2.53 4.27 -12.51
C LEU A 401 1.80 5.50 -11.93
N SER A 402 1.20 5.38 -10.75
CA SER A 402 0.43 6.45 -10.11
C SER A 402 0.23 6.20 -8.61
N ASN A 403 -0.24 7.23 -7.89
CA ASN A 403 -0.63 7.10 -6.49
C ASN A 403 -2.06 6.54 -6.30
N LYS A 404 -2.70 6.02 -7.35
CA LYS A 404 -4.07 5.48 -7.27
C LYS A 404 -4.04 4.05 -6.71
N SER A 405 -4.95 3.75 -5.80
CA SER A 405 -5.12 2.39 -5.28
C SER A 405 -5.72 1.46 -6.33
N LEU A 406 -5.30 0.19 -6.31
CA LEU A 406 -5.79 -0.85 -7.22
C LEU A 406 -6.81 -1.75 -6.51
N VAL A 407 -8.00 -1.82 -7.07
CA VAL A 407 -8.98 -2.88 -6.80
C VAL A 407 -8.87 -3.93 -7.89
N THR A 408 -8.95 -5.21 -7.54
CA THR A 408 -8.95 -6.31 -8.50
C THR A 408 -10.18 -7.18 -8.36
N ALA A 409 -10.70 -7.68 -9.47
CA ALA A 409 -11.53 -8.88 -9.50
C ALA A 409 -10.64 -10.09 -9.78
N ALA A 410 -10.70 -11.10 -8.90
CA ALA A 410 -10.03 -12.38 -9.09
C ALA A 410 -11.02 -13.49 -8.71
N TYR A 411 -11.78 -13.97 -9.69
CA TYR A 411 -12.85 -14.94 -9.43
C TYR A 411 -12.28 -16.29 -8.97
N MET A 412 -12.46 -16.59 -7.70
CA MET A 412 -11.91 -17.79 -7.09
C MET A 412 -12.78 -19.02 -7.40
N ASP A 413 -12.19 -20.21 -7.37
CA ASP A 413 -12.91 -21.49 -7.41
C ASP A 413 -13.75 -21.71 -8.69
N THR A 414 -13.38 -21.14 -9.84
CA THR A 414 -14.24 -21.10 -11.05
C THR A 414 -14.64 -22.48 -11.60
N ASN A 415 -13.85 -23.52 -11.36
CA ASN A 415 -14.09 -24.91 -11.76
C ASN A 415 -14.55 -25.79 -10.58
N ASN A 416 -14.78 -25.22 -9.40
CA ASN A 416 -15.24 -25.95 -8.23
C ASN A 416 -16.64 -26.54 -8.50
N THR A 417 -16.76 -27.86 -8.32
CA THR A 417 -18.01 -28.61 -8.54
C THR A 417 -18.79 -28.87 -7.25
N GLY A 418 -18.29 -28.38 -6.12
CA GLY A 418 -18.96 -28.39 -4.82
C GLY A 418 -20.01 -27.29 -4.69
N THR A 419 -20.40 -27.02 -3.44
CA THR A 419 -21.45 -26.02 -3.11
C THR A 419 -20.92 -24.87 -2.27
N THR A 420 -19.65 -24.87 -1.91
CA THR A 420 -19.01 -23.88 -1.04
C THR A 420 -17.62 -23.53 -1.56
N PHE A 421 -17.22 -22.27 -1.35
CA PHE A 421 -15.85 -21.82 -1.60
C PHE A 421 -14.83 -22.56 -0.72
N ASN A 422 -13.63 -22.77 -1.25
CA ASN A 422 -12.49 -23.32 -0.56
C ASN A 422 -11.88 -22.28 0.38
N THR A 423 -12.08 -22.46 1.68
CA THR A 423 -11.59 -21.51 2.68
C THR A 423 -10.07 -21.26 2.58
N PRO A 424 -9.19 -22.28 2.46
CA PRO A 424 -7.77 -22.03 2.25
C PRO A 424 -7.43 -21.17 1.03
N GLY A 425 -8.00 -21.47 -0.14
CA GLY A 425 -7.75 -20.75 -1.39
C GLY A 425 -8.11 -19.27 -1.29
N ILE A 426 -9.31 -18.97 -0.76
CA ILE A 426 -9.78 -17.58 -0.54
C ILE A 426 -8.81 -16.81 0.37
N LEU A 427 -8.48 -17.34 1.54
CA LEU A 427 -7.65 -16.62 2.52
C LEU A 427 -6.23 -16.38 2.01
N LEU A 428 -5.65 -17.31 1.25
CA LEU A 428 -4.33 -17.13 0.65
C LEU A 428 -4.34 -16.07 -0.47
N ALA A 429 -5.42 -15.99 -1.25
CA ALA A 429 -5.60 -14.95 -2.25
C ALA A 429 -5.72 -13.57 -1.60
N ASP A 430 -6.61 -13.42 -0.62
CA ASP A 430 -6.80 -12.16 0.12
C ASP A 430 -5.53 -11.72 0.84
N ALA A 431 -4.86 -12.63 1.55
CA ALA A 431 -3.58 -12.35 2.19
C ALA A 431 -2.57 -11.78 1.19
N SER A 432 -2.49 -12.38 -0.01
CA SER A 432 -1.55 -11.95 -1.05
C SER A 432 -1.90 -10.58 -1.64
N ILE A 433 -3.18 -10.32 -1.90
CA ILE A 433 -3.68 -9.05 -2.44
C ILE A 433 -3.51 -7.93 -1.40
N PHE A 434 -3.96 -8.16 -0.17
CA PHE A 434 -3.95 -7.15 0.90
C PHE A 434 -2.54 -6.83 1.37
N ALA A 435 -1.67 -7.84 1.54
CA ALA A 435 -0.26 -7.63 1.90
C ALA A 435 0.50 -6.83 0.82
N ALA A 436 0.18 -7.06 -0.46
CA ALA A 436 0.75 -6.31 -1.57
C ALA A 436 0.23 -4.86 -1.63
N GLY A 437 -0.93 -4.58 -1.03
CA GLY A 437 -1.53 -3.24 -0.95
C GLY A 437 -2.70 -3.02 -1.91
N GLY A 438 -3.21 -4.09 -2.55
CA GLY A 438 -4.43 -4.05 -3.35
C GLY A 438 -5.70 -4.27 -2.53
N ALA A 439 -6.85 -4.24 -3.21
CA ALA A 439 -8.16 -4.60 -2.67
C ALA A 439 -8.85 -5.62 -3.58
N HIS A 440 -9.69 -6.48 -3.03
CA HIS A 440 -10.36 -7.56 -3.75
C HIS A 440 -11.88 -7.28 -3.79
N ILE A 441 -12.46 -7.13 -4.99
CA ILE A 441 -13.91 -7.11 -5.14
C ILE A 441 -14.43 -8.53 -5.21
N GLU A 442 -14.93 -9.02 -4.09
CA GLU A 442 -15.40 -10.39 -4.00
C GLU A 442 -16.74 -10.53 -3.27
N LEU A 443 -17.09 -9.60 -2.37
CA LEU A 443 -18.29 -9.67 -1.52
C LEU A 443 -19.43 -8.79 -2.05
N GLY A 444 -20.66 -9.31 -2.03
CA GLY A 444 -21.82 -8.59 -2.51
C GLY A 444 -23.15 -9.31 -2.28
N ASP A 445 -24.25 -8.67 -2.65
CA ASP A 445 -25.62 -9.17 -2.46
C ASP A 445 -25.82 -9.74 -1.03
N GLY A 446 -25.40 -8.98 -0.01
CA GLY A 446 -25.41 -9.39 1.39
C GLY A 446 -24.16 -10.17 1.81
N VAL A 447 -24.22 -11.50 1.74
CA VAL A 447 -23.14 -12.42 2.17
C VAL A 447 -22.66 -13.35 1.05
N ASN A 448 -23.00 -13.03 -0.21
CA ASN A 448 -22.54 -13.79 -1.36
C ASN A 448 -21.12 -13.37 -1.75
N MET A 449 -20.48 -14.21 -2.57
CA MET A 449 -19.13 -13.99 -3.07
C MET A 449 -19.03 -14.35 -4.56
N LEU A 450 -18.20 -13.62 -5.31
CA LEU A 450 -18.02 -13.85 -6.74
C LEU A 450 -17.18 -15.11 -7.02
N SER A 451 -17.73 -15.99 -7.87
CA SER A 451 -16.99 -17.12 -8.47
C SER A 451 -16.89 -17.02 -10.00
N ASN A 452 -17.41 -15.95 -10.60
CA ASN A 452 -17.46 -15.75 -12.04
C ASN A 452 -17.60 -14.27 -12.43
N ASP A 453 -17.27 -13.96 -13.69
CA ASP A 453 -17.42 -12.64 -14.34
C ASP A 453 -18.87 -12.17 -14.46
N TYR A 454 -19.83 -13.09 -14.61
CA TYR A 454 -21.25 -12.80 -14.51
C TYR A 454 -21.70 -12.80 -13.03
N PHE A 455 -21.63 -11.64 -12.38
CA PHE A 455 -21.84 -11.47 -10.94
C PHE A 455 -23.14 -12.05 -10.37
N PRO A 456 -24.28 -12.12 -11.10
CA PRO A 456 -25.49 -12.78 -10.60
C PRO A 456 -25.36 -14.29 -10.38
N SER A 457 -24.30 -14.91 -10.89
CA SER A 457 -24.07 -16.34 -10.76
C SER A 457 -23.41 -16.68 -9.42
N HIS A 458 -24.21 -17.23 -8.49
CA HIS A 458 -23.77 -17.65 -7.16
C HIS A 458 -23.86 -19.19 -6.97
N PRO A 459 -23.08 -20.00 -7.73
CA PRO A 459 -23.12 -21.47 -7.59
C PRO A 459 -22.48 -21.96 -6.29
N LEU A 460 -21.62 -21.14 -5.67
CA LEU A 460 -20.90 -21.44 -4.44
C LEU A 460 -21.40 -20.53 -3.30
N SER A 461 -21.57 -21.11 -2.12
CA SER A 461 -21.93 -20.38 -0.90
C SER A 461 -20.72 -20.13 -0.01
N VAL A 462 -20.74 -19.02 0.73
CA VAL A 462 -19.73 -18.71 1.76
C VAL A 462 -20.09 -19.50 3.02
N SER A 463 -19.18 -20.37 3.48
CA SER A 463 -19.41 -21.12 4.72
C SER A 463 -19.36 -20.21 5.95
N SER A 464 -19.97 -20.60 7.07
CA SER A 464 -19.94 -19.78 8.30
C SER A 464 -18.54 -19.62 8.90
N ASP A 465 -17.63 -20.57 8.67
CA ASP A 465 -16.22 -20.44 9.07
C ASP A 465 -15.52 -19.41 8.18
N LEU A 466 -15.67 -19.53 6.87
CA LEU A 466 -15.11 -18.58 5.91
C LEU A 466 -15.64 -17.16 6.16
N GLN A 467 -16.94 -17.02 6.40
CA GLN A 467 -17.58 -15.72 6.68
C GLN A 467 -16.90 -14.99 7.86
N LYS A 468 -16.64 -15.70 8.96
CA LYS A 468 -15.97 -15.15 10.14
C LYS A 468 -14.51 -14.79 9.86
N ARG A 469 -13.81 -15.64 9.10
CA ARG A 469 -12.42 -15.38 8.73
C ARG A 469 -12.31 -14.17 7.80
N LEU A 470 -13.22 -14.02 6.85
CA LEU A 470 -13.30 -12.83 6.00
C LEU A 470 -13.55 -11.57 6.81
N GLN A 471 -14.44 -11.60 7.81
CA GLN A 471 -14.61 -10.45 8.72
C GLN A 471 -13.27 -10.07 9.37
N ASN A 472 -12.53 -11.04 9.91
CA ASN A 472 -11.20 -10.78 10.48
C ASN A 472 -10.21 -10.21 9.44
N TYR A 473 -10.24 -10.69 8.19
CA TYR A 473 -9.35 -10.22 7.12
C TYR A 473 -9.65 -8.79 6.71
N TYR A 474 -10.93 -8.43 6.60
CA TYR A 474 -11.36 -7.07 6.27
C TYR A 474 -11.17 -6.10 7.46
N ASP A 475 -11.43 -6.54 8.70
CA ASP A 475 -11.05 -5.80 9.91
C ASP A 475 -9.55 -5.53 9.94
N PHE A 476 -8.73 -6.55 9.64
CA PHE A 476 -7.28 -6.43 9.60
C PHE A 476 -6.81 -5.49 8.50
N MET A 477 -7.39 -5.59 7.30
CA MET A 477 -7.11 -4.71 6.18
C MET A 477 -7.33 -3.23 6.54
N VAL A 478 -8.39 -2.93 7.31
CA VAL A 478 -8.70 -1.58 7.79
C VAL A 478 -7.78 -1.16 8.94
N ALA A 479 -7.61 -1.99 9.98
CA ALA A 479 -6.85 -1.60 11.17
C ALA A 479 -5.35 -1.32 10.90
N TYR A 480 -4.82 -1.84 9.79
CA TYR A 480 -3.41 -1.72 9.40
C TYR A 480 -3.23 -1.11 8.00
N GLU A 481 -4.24 -0.44 7.44
CA GLU A 481 -4.25 0.05 6.07
C GLU A 481 -3.05 0.96 5.74
N GLU A 482 -2.52 1.70 6.71
CA GLU A 482 -1.35 2.56 6.52
C GLU A 482 -0.06 1.76 6.30
N LEU A 483 0.06 0.58 6.94
CA LEU A 483 1.22 -0.31 6.77
C LEU A 483 1.11 -1.15 5.49
N LEU A 484 -0.11 -1.47 5.07
CA LEU A 484 -0.37 -2.29 3.88
C LEU A 484 -0.31 -1.46 2.59
N ARG A 485 -0.89 -0.25 2.64
CA ARG A 485 -1.18 0.60 1.47
C ARG A 485 -1.08 2.11 1.74
N GLY A 486 -0.44 2.53 2.84
CA GLY A 486 -0.22 3.94 3.20
C GLY A 486 1.07 4.57 2.66
N GLY A 487 1.67 4.00 1.62
CA GLY A 487 2.86 4.56 0.95
C GLY A 487 4.21 3.99 1.38
N LEU A 488 4.25 2.77 1.91
CA LEU A 488 5.50 2.03 2.09
C LEU A 488 6.02 1.50 0.76
N THR A 489 7.35 1.46 0.59
CA THR A 489 8.02 1.00 -0.63
C THR A 489 8.61 -0.38 -0.42
N ASN A 490 8.52 -1.25 -1.43
CA ASN A 490 9.17 -2.57 -1.39
C ASN A 490 10.68 -2.46 -1.14
N THR A 491 11.23 -3.39 -0.34
CA THR A 491 12.68 -3.53 -0.16
C THR A 491 13.13 -4.92 -0.58
N SER A 492 14.45 -5.11 -0.68
CA SER A 492 15.09 -6.41 -0.92
C SER A 492 15.77 -6.94 0.34
N HIS A 493 15.30 -6.53 1.52
CA HIS A 493 15.86 -6.97 2.79
C HIS A 493 15.62 -8.46 3.01
N THR A 494 16.63 -9.15 3.54
CA THR A 494 16.59 -10.60 3.71
C THR A 494 15.85 -11.01 4.97
N VAL A 495 14.96 -12.00 4.85
CA VAL A 495 14.26 -12.65 5.97
C VAL A 495 14.70 -14.10 6.08
N GLN A 496 15.03 -14.54 7.29
CA GLN A 496 15.33 -15.95 7.59
C GLN A 496 14.38 -16.45 8.66
N LEU A 497 13.78 -17.62 8.43
CA LEU A 497 12.77 -18.21 9.31
C LEU A 497 13.21 -19.59 9.80
N SER A 498 12.90 -19.89 11.06
CA SER A 498 13.06 -21.23 11.62
C SER A 498 11.95 -21.56 12.61
N ALA A 499 11.54 -22.82 12.68
CA ALA A 499 10.56 -23.33 13.63
C ALA A 499 10.98 -24.72 14.13
N GLY A 500 10.77 -25.00 15.42
CA GLY A 500 11.17 -26.28 16.02
C GLY A 500 12.66 -26.61 15.90
N GLY A 501 13.52 -25.58 15.78
CA GLY A 501 14.97 -25.74 15.60
C GLY A 501 15.43 -26.03 14.16
N ASN A 502 14.52 -26.05 13.18
CA ASN A 502 14.84 -26.26 11.77
C ASN A 502 14.56 -25.01 10.94
N SER A 503 15.37 -24.78 9.90
CA SER A 503 15.11 -23.71 8.92
C SER A 503 13.81 -24.01 8.18
N LEU A 504 12.97 -22.99 8.01
CA LEU A 504 11.82 -23.06 7.11
C LEU A 504 12.26 -22.66 5.70
N ALA A 505 11.66 -23.28 4.69
CA ALA A 505 11.85 -22.86 3.30
C ALA A 505 11.06 -21.55 3.07
N THR A 506 11.72 -20.54 2.53
CA THR A 506 11.11 -19.25 2.17
C THR A 506 11.25 -18.98 0.68
N SER A 507 10.38 -18.14 0.14
CA SER A 507 10.51 -17.63 -1.22
C SER A 507 10.00 -16.19 -1.33
N THR A 508 10.53 -15.42 -2.27
CA THR A 508 10.06 -14.06 -2.60
C THR A 508 9.20 -14.03 -3.87
N ASN A 509 8.91 -15.20 -4.43
CA ASN A 509 8.21 -15.38 -5.70
C ASN A 509 7.03 -16.36 -5.59
N SER A 510 6.50 -16.56 -4.38
CA SER A 510 5.38 -17.49 -4.10
C SER A 510 5.63 -18.93 -4.59
N SER A 511 6.84 -19.45 -4.40
CA SER A 511 7.11 -20.86 -4.73
C SER A 511 6.27 -21.78 -3.85
N ALA A 512 5.72 -22.83 -4.45
CA ALA A 512 4.95 -23.85 -3.73
C ALA A 512 5.73 -24.45 -2.55
N ASN A 513 5.02 -24.82 -1.49
CA ASN A 513 5.56 -25.42 -0.27
C ASN A 513 6.68 -24.59 0.39
N THR A 514 6.52 -23.26 0.39
CA THR A 514 7.41 -22.32 1.10
C THR A 514 6.59 -21.31 1.90
N VAL A 515 7.23 -20.56 2.79
CA VAL A 515 6.67 -19.29 3.27
C VAL A 515 6.99 -18.22 2.23
N TYR A 516 5.95 -17.70 1.57
CA TYR A 516 6.08 -16.56 0.67
C TYR A 516 6.26 -15.29 1.50
N GLU A 517 7.38 -14.60 1.33
CA GLU A 517 7.72 -13.41 2.11
C GLU A 517 8.13 -12.24 1.23
N PHE A 518 7.83 -11.04 1.71
CA PHE A 518 8.36 -9.80 1.17
C PHE A 518 8.30 -8.69 2.21
N THR A 519 9.12 -7.66 1.97
CA THR A 519 9.34 -6.59 2.94
C THR A 519 9.11 -5.21 2.31
N LYS A 520 8.61 -4.28 3.12
CA LYS A 520 8.45 -2.86 2.73
C LYS A 520 9.05 -1.95 3.79
N SER A 521 9.37 -0.71 3.42
CA SER A 521 9.88 0.30 4.35
C SER A 521 9.34 1.69 3.98
N GLY A 522 9.14 2.53 4.99
CA GLY A 522 8.64 3.89 4.83
C GLY A 522 7.98 4.39 6.12
N ASN A 523 7.86 5.72 6.25
CA ASN A 523 7.12 6.35 7.36
C ASN A 523 7.55 5.92 8.77
N GLY A 524 8.82 5.55 8.97
CA GLY A 524 9.34 5.10 10.26
C GLY A 524 9.05 3.63 10.58
N TYR A 525 8.62 2.85 9.59
CA TYR A 525 8.35 1.42 9.73
C TYR A 525 9.07 0.62 8.65
N ASP A 526 9.55 -0.56 9.03
CA ASP A 526 9.73 -1.68 8.11
C ASP A 526 8.58 -2.66 8.34
N THR A 527 8.08 -3.31 7.28
CA THR A 527 7.10 -4.40 7.37
C THR A 527 7.65 -5.67 6.75
N ILE A 528 7.25 -6.81 7.30
CA ILE A 528 7.52 -8.14 6.79
C ILE A 528 6.17 -8.85 6.70
N ASN A 529 5.78 -9.26 5.49
CA ASN A 529 4.61 -10.09 5.28
C ASN A 529 5.07 -11.54 5.12
N LEU A 530 4.47 -12.45 5.87
CA LEU A 530 4.71 -13.88 5.78
C LEU A 530 3.40 -14.58 5.39
N ILE A 531 3.36 -15.19 4.21
CA ILE A 531 2.20 -15.91 3.68
C ILE A 531 2.55 -17.40 3.62
N ASN A 532 1.80 -18.23 4.31
CA ASN A 532 2.12 -19.64 4.52
C ASN A 532 1.61 -20.52 3.37
N LEU A 533 2.49 -20.89 2.43
CA LEU A 533 2.18 -21.85 1.36
C LEU A 533 2.70 -23.25 1.70
N LEU A 534 3.14 -23.51 2.94
CA LEU A 534 3.63 -24.84 3.35
C LEU A 534 2.49 -25.86 3.29
N GLY A 535 2.74 -27.00 2.64
CA GLY A 535 1.73 -28.04 2.43
C GLY A 535 0.97 -27.93 1.11
N GLU A 536 1.03 -26.79 0.43
CA GLU A 536 0.52 -26.63 -0.93
C GLU A 536 1.66 -26.90 -1.94
N ASN A 537 1.40 -27.76 -2.93
CA ASN A 537 2.37 -28.17 -3.95
C ASN A 537 2.20 -27.44 -5.29
N ASN A 538 1.20 -26.57 -5.41
CA ASN A 538 1.02 -25.64 -6.51
C ASN A 538 1.17 -24.18 -6.00
N ASN A 539 1.00 -23.20 -6.88
CA ASN A 539 0.96 -21.80 -6.50
C ASN A 539 0.01 -20.99 -7.39
N ASP A 540 -1.00 -21.66 -7.96
CA ASP A 540 -2.07 -20.98 -8.68
C ASP A 540 -2.84 -20.11 -7.68
N ALA A 541 -3.05 -18.85 -7.99
CA ALA A 541 -3.63 -17.92 -7.03
C ALA A 541 -5.16 -17.90 -7.07
N PHE A 542 -5.77 -18.59 -8.04
CA PHE A 542 -7.22 -18.67 -8.20
C PHE A 542 -7.86 -19.89 -7.52
N ASP A 543 -7.06 -20.89 -7.12
CA ASP A 543 -7.54 -22.22 -6.70
C ASP A 543 -8.73 -22.67 -7.56
N ALA A 544 -8.56 -22.72 -8.89
CA ALA A 544 -9.72 -22.84 -9.78
C ALA A 544 -10.57 -24.10 -9.46
N ASN A 545 -9.98 -25.15 -8.90
CA ASN A 545 -10.72 -26.38 -8.53
C ASN A 545 -11.31 -26.34 -7.11
N GLY A 546 -11.05 -25.30 -6.32
CA GLY A 546 -11.50 -25.15 -4.94
C GLY A 546 -11.01 -26.26 -4.01
N ASN A 547 -9.75 -26.69 -4.15
CA ASN A 547 -9.24 -27.88 -3.48
C ASN A 547 -7.95 -27.69 -2.68
N TYR A 548 -7.54 -26.45 -2.41
CA TYR A 548 -6.33 -26.20 -1.63
C TYR A 548 -6.49 -26.75 -0.19
N PRO A 549 -5.44 -27.38 0.36
CA PRO A 549 -5.44 -27.84 1.74
C PRO A 549 -5.21 -26.66 2.68
N THR A 550 -5.61 -26.82 3.93
CA THR A 550 -5.16 -25.93 5.00
C THR A 550 -3.62 -25.94 5.07
N PRO A 551 -2.94 -24.78 5.08
CA PRO A 551 -1.50 -24.71 5.21
C PRO A 551 -0.99 -25.38 6.48
N ASN A 552 0.23 -25.92 6.41
CA ASN A 552 0.93 -26.50 7.55
C ASN A 552 1.37 -25.37 8.49
N ALA A 553 0.53 -25.08 9.49
CA ALA A 553 0.79 -24.04 10.47
C ALA A 553 2.10 -24.26 11.24
N GLN A 554 2.83 -23.17 11.48
CA GLN A 554 4.08 -23.18 12.25
C GLN A 554 3.86 -22.49 13.59
N ASN A 555 4.56 -22.94 14.64
CA ASN A 555 4.48 -22.36 15.98
C ASN A 555 5.88 -21.91 16.42
N ASN A 556 5.94 -20.81 17.18
CA ASN A 556 7.18 -20.21 17.68
C ASN A 556 8.20 -19.99 16.55
N VAL A 557 7.79 -19.28 15.51
CA VAL A 557 8.64 -19.01 14.34
C VAL A 557 9.67 -17.96 14.71
N ALA A 558 10.93 -18.35 14.78
CA ALA A 558 12.04 -17.43 14.97
C ALA A 558 12.36 -16.73 13.64
N VAL A 559 12.37 -15.40 13.68
CA VAL A 559 12.61 -14.52 12.54
C VAL A 559 13.95 -13.82 12.73
N LYS A 560 14.77 -13.80 11.69
CA LYS A 560 15.94 -12.92 11.58
C LYS A 560 15.79 -12.05 10.33
N TYR A 561 15.74 -10.75 10.54
CA TYR A 561 15.51 -9.76 9.49
C TYR A 561 16.67 -8.76 9.41
N TYR A 562 17.25 -8.61 8.22
CA TYR A 562 18.33 -7.66 7.97
C TYR A 562 17.75 -6.30 7.56
N TYR A 563 17.69 -5.35 8.49
CA TYR A 563 16.92 -4.10 8.35
C TYR A 563 17.70 -2.94 7.70
N GLY A 564 18.93 -3.19 7.26
CA GLY A 564 19.81 -2.18 6.65
C GLY A 564 20.28 -1.13 7.67
N SER A 565 19.89 0.11 7.45
CA SER A 565 20.25 1.27 8.28
C SER A 565 19.13 1.67 9.26
N GLY A 566 19.45 2.57 10.20
CA GLY A 566 18.51 3.07 11.22
C GLY A 566 18.59 2.33 12.56
N THR A 567 17.75 2.74 13.50
CA THR A 567 17.67 2.14 14.84
C THR A 567 16.31 1.50 15.06
N VAL A 568 16.29 0.20 15.39
CA VAL A 568 15.06 -0.53 15.73
C VAL A 568 14.59 -0.13 17.13
N ASN A 569 13.41 0.48 17.22
CA ASN A 569 12.81 0.93 18.48
C ASN A 569 11.75 -0.03 19.01
N GLY A 570 11.18 -0.87 18.15
CA GLY A 570 10.13 -1.81 18.53
C GLY A 570 9.84 -2.80 17.42
N VAL A 571 9.43 -4.01 17.81
CA VAL A 571 8.96 -5.05 16.89
C VAL A 571 7.56 -5.45 17.33
N SER A 572 6.64 -5.49 16.38
CA SER A 572 5.24 -5.82 16.60
C SER A 572 4.77 -6.85 15.58
N PHE A 573 3.83 -7.69 16.02
CA PHE A 573 3.24 -8.77 15.26
C PHE A 573 1.72 -8.64 15.28
N ALA A 574 1.07 -8.83 14.14
CA ALA A 574 -0.37 -8.94 14.04
C ALA A 574 -0.74 -9.92 12.91
N SER A 575 -1.85 -10.64 13.06
CA SER A 575 -2.35 -11.57 12.04
C SER A 575 -3.88 -11.66 12.11
N PRO A 576 -4.60 -11.65 10.98
CA PRO A 576 -6.04 -11.92 10.98
C PRO A 576 -6.38 -13.35 11.46
N ASP A 577 -5.41 -14.25 11.46
CA ASP A 577 -5.56 -15.63 11.91
C ASP A 577 -5.29 -15.81 13.42
N TYR A 578 -4.75 -14.79 14.09
CA TYR A 578 -4.34 -14.86 15.49
C TYR A 578 -5.00 -13.78 16.34
N GLN A 579 -5.80 -14.19 17.32
CA GLN A 579 -6.41 -13.29 18.32
C GLN A 579 -7.17 -12.12 17.68
N ASN A 580 -7.90 -12.40 16.59
CA ASN A 580 -8.75 -11.45 15.86
C ASN A 580 -7.98 -10.20 15.36
N GLY A 581 -6.77 -10.37 14.82
CA GLY A 581 -6.02 -9.25 14.21
C GLY A 581 -5.29 -8.34 15.19
N LYS A 582 -5.25 -8.65 16.48
CA LYS A 582 -4.62 -7.81 17.50
C LYS A 582 -3.10 -7.70 17.33
N THR A 583 -2.55 -6.52 17.60
CA THR A 583 -1.10 -6.31 17.73
C THR A 583 -0.56 -6.87 19.04
N PHE A 584 0.58 -7.57 18.95
CA PHE A 584 1.43 -7.99 20.06
C PHE A 584 2.83 -7.39 19.93
N THR A 585 3.38 -6.89 21.03
CA THR A 585 4.78 -6.42 21.07
C THR A 585 5.72 -7.61 21.25
N GLN A 586 6.76 -7.71 20.44
CA GLN A 586 7.72 -8.78 20.52
C GLN A 586 9.00 -8.33 21.22
N ASN A 587 9.51 -9.21 22.10
CA ASN A 587 10.89 -9.08 22.56
C ASN A 587 11.83 -9.35 21.39
N PHE A 588 12.84 -8.50 21.23
CA PHE A 588 13.79 -8.62 20.14
C PHE A 588 15.22 -8.41 20.61
N SER A 589 16.17 -8.79 19.76
CA SER A 589 17.59 -8.50 19.92
C SER A 589 18.16 -8.06 18.59
N THR A 590 19.03 -7.05 18.61
CA THR A 590 19.74 -6.58 17.42
C THR A 590 21.18 -7.09 17.42
N GLY A 591 21.72 -7.36 16.24
CA GLY A 591 23.12 -7.70 16.05
C GLY A 591 23.61 -7.26 14.68
N SER A 592 24.86 -7.58 14.38
CA SER A 592 25.45 -7.41 13.05
C SER A 592 26.33 -8.61 12.75
N ASP A 593 26.30 -9.06 11.50
CA ASP A 593 27.24 -10.05 10.97
C ASP A 593 27.63 -9.67 9.52
N SER A 594 28.20 -10.62 8.76
CA SER A 594 28.61 -10.38 7.37
C SER A 594 27.46 -10.00 6.42
N GLY A 595 26.21 -10.30 6.77
CA GLY A 595 25.01 -9.89 6.04
C GLY A 595 24.50 -8.49 6.42
N GLY A 596 25.11 -7.84 7.42
CA GLY A 596 24.75 -6.50 7.89
C GLY A 596 24.03 -6.50 9.24
N ASN A 597 23.40 -5.37 9.57
CA ASN A 597 22.62 -5.22 10.78
C ASN A 597 21.32 -6.04 10.69
N TYR A 598 21.00 -6.78 11.75
CA TYR A 598 19.81 -7.59 11.82
C TYR A 598 19.10 -7.46 13.15
N VAL A 599 17.81 -7.80 13.16
CA VAL A 599 16.98 -7.98 14.34
C VAL A 599 16.45 -9.41 14.37
N THR A 600 16.44 -10.02 15.56
CA THR A 600 15.87 -11.35 15.81
C THR A 600 14.75 -11.28 16.84
N PHE A 601 13.67 -12.00 16.60
CA PHE A 601 12.51 -12.12 17.48
C PHE A 601 11.75 -13.42 17.14
N THR A 602 10.72 -13.75 17.91
CA THR A 602 9.88 -14.94 17.68
C THR A 602 8.42 -14.50 17.54
N VAL A 603 7.72 -15.00 16.54
CA VAL A 603 6.25 -14.85 16.42
C VAL A 603 5.55 -16.12 16.89
N PRO A 604 4.37 -16.01 17.54
CA PRO A 604 3.75 -17.15 18.23
C PRO A 604 3.28 -18.26 17.28
N SER A 605 2.75 -17.88 16.11
CA SER A 605 2.24 -18.80 15.10
C SER A 605 2.27 -18.15 13.72
N LEU A 606 2.35 -18.97 12.68
CA LEU A 606 2.08 -18.61 11.29
C LEU A 606 1.06 -19.60 10.72
N ALA A 607 -0.17 -19.15 10.51
CA ALA A 607 -1.28 -19.97 10.00
C ALA A 607 -1.47 -19.76 8.49
N TYR A 608 -1.99 -18.60 8.08
CA TYR A 608 -2.09 -18.19 6.67
C TYR A 608 -1.24 -16.94 6.42
N TRP A 609 -1.44 -15.88 7.21
CA TRP A 609 -0.77 -14.60 7.01
C TRP A 609 -0.39 -13.91 8.31
N ASP A 610 0.88 -13.52 8.40
CA ASP A 610 1.38 -12.65 9.47
C ASP A 610 1.95 -11.34 8.90
N LEU A 611 1.59 -10.23 9.55
CA LEU A 611 2.24 -8.93 9.39
C LEU A 611 3.14 -8.67 10.60
N ILE A 612 4.43 -8.52 10.35
CA ILE A 612 5.36 -7.97 11.32
C ILE A 612 5.66 -6.54 10.90
N TYR A 613 5.63 -5.61 11.86
CA TYR A 613 6.10 -4.25 11.63
C TYR A 613 7.09 -3.81 12.70
N ILE A 614 8.11 -3.10 12.24
CA ILE A 614 9.28 -2.73 13.02
C ILE A 614 9.34 -1.21 13.02
N ASN A 615 9.11 -0.60 14.18
CA ASN A 615 9.32 0.83 14.34
C ASN A 615 10.82 1.10 14.26
N LYS A 616 11.23 1.93 13.30
CA LYS A 616 12.62 2.26 13.02
C LYS A 616 12.79 3.77 12.90
N THR A 617 13.74 4.33 13.64
CA THR A 617 14.18 5.71 13.38
C THR A 617 15.13 5.68 12.19
N SER A 618 14.77 6.36 11.10
CA SER A 618 15.65 6.53 9.96
C SER A 618 16.85 7.41 10.34
N ASN A 619 18.03 7.02 9.86
CA ASN A 619 19.21 7.88 9.91
C ASN A 619 19.40 8.65 8.59
N ALA A 620 18.50 8.53 7.60
CA ALA A 620 18.59 9.19 6.30
C ALA A 620 18.56 10.73 6.44
N GLY A 621 19.36 11.43 5.63
CA GLY A 621 19.50 12.88 5.65
C GLY A 621 20.44 13.43 6.73
N GLN A 622 21.12 12.58 7.51
CA GLN A 622 22.09 12.99 8.50
C GLN A 622 23.43 13.34 7.84
N GLN A 623 23.98 14.52 8.13
CA GLN A 623 25.34 14.86 7.73
C GLN A 623 26.34 13.98 8.49
N LEU A 624 27.01 13.06 7.78
CA LEU A 624 28.01 12.15 8.32
C LEU A 624 29.40 12.78 8.37
N PHE A 625 29.69 13.68 7.42
CA PHE A 625 30.99 14.34 7.27
C PHE A 625 30.86 15.70 6.58
N PHE A 626 31.71 16.64 6.95
CA PHE A 626 31.85 17.90 6.24
C PHE A 626 33.26 18.48 6.41
N ASP A 627 33.84 18.96 5.31
CA ASP A 627 35.07 19.76 5.32
C ASP A 627 35.02 20.81 4.21
N ASP A 628 35.10 22.08 4.60
CA ASP A 628 35.22 23.24 3.72
C ASP A 628 36.64 23.82 3.69
N PHE A 629 37.58 23.20 4.41
CA PHE A 629 38.99 23.59 4.47
C PHE A 629 39.29 25.02 4.96
N GLU A 630 38.28 25.79 5.37
CA GLU A 630 38.43 27.18 5.81
C GLU A 630 39.25 27.28 7.10
N SER A 631 39.27 26.20 7.88
CA SER A 631 40.14 26.02 9.05
C SER A 631 41.65 26.06 8.72
N GLY A 632 42.03 25.96 7.44
CA GLY A 632 43.42 26.01 6.98
C GLY A 632 44.22 24.72 7.23
N ASN A 633 43.57 23.63 7.63
CA ASN A 633 44.19 22.33 7.81
C ASN A 633 43.31 21.23 7.19
N SER A 634 43.92 20.08 6.91
CA SER A 634 43.25 18.89 6.36
C SER A 634 43.31 17.73 7.36
N ASN A 635 43.14 18.01 8.66
CA ASN A 635 43.34 17.01 9.73
C ASN A 635 42.40 15.80 9.65
N GLN A 636 41.26 15.95 8.97
CA GLN A 636 40.29 14.86 8.74
C GLN A 636 40.69 13.93 7.58
N TRP A 637 41.76 14.27 6.85
CA TRP A 637 42.18 13.61 5.63
C TRP A 637 43.53 12.93 5.80
N THR A 638 43.64 11.71 5.28
CA THR A 638 44.89 10.94 5.24
C THR A 638 45.28 10.69 3.78
N PRO A 639 46.34 11.35 3.28
CA PRO A 639 46.91 11.03 1.98
C PRO A 639 47.35 9.56 1.90
N TYR A 640 46.83 8.82 0.93
CA TYR A 640 47.32 7.47 0.61
C TYR A 640 48.59 7.54 -0.23
N ASN A 641 48.57 8.39 -1.26
CA ASN A 641 49.72 8.77 -2.04
C ASN A 641 49.58 10.24 -2.50
N GLY A 642 50.62 10.75 -3.13
CA GLY A 642 50.59 12.09 -3.72
C GLY A 642 50.97 13.22 -2.79
N SER A 643 50.76 14.44 -3.25
CA SER A 643 51.11 15.67 -2.52
C SER A 643 49.88 16.54 -2.36
N TRP A 644 49.40 16.60 -1.11
CA TRP A 644 48.17 17.28 -0.73
C TRP A 644 48.46 18.44 0.21
N SER A 645 47.75 19.54 0.01
CA SER A 645 47.80 20.69 0.91
C SER A 645 46.48 21.46 0.88
N VAL A 646 46.17 22.16 1.96
CA VAL A 646 45.13 23.20 1.90
C VAL A 646 45.73 24.43 1.20
N CYS A 647 45.21 24.77 0.03
CA CYS A 647 45.66 25.90 -0.76
C CYS A 647 44.61 27.02 -0.79
N GLN A 648 45.04 28.25 -0.99
CA GLN A 648 44.16 29.41 -1.06
C GLN A 648 44.09 29.94 -2.49
N VAL A 649 42.91 29.92 -3.09
CA VAL A 649 42.66 30.35 -4.46
C VAL A 649 41.85 31.65 -4.43
N GLY A 650 42.48 32.76 -4.83
CA GLY A 650 41.87 34.09 -4.65
C GLY A 650 41.87 34.53 -3.17
N SER A 651 41.01 35.50 -2.81
CA SER A 651 41.08 36.15 -1.49
C SER A 651 40.21 35.51 -0.39
N ASN A 652 39.24 34.65 -0.73
CA ASN A 652 38.11 34.35 0.16
C ASN A 652 37.76 32.87 0.37
N SER A 653 38.48 31.90 -0.22
CA SER A 653 38.20 30.47 0.00
C SER A 653 39.49 29.64 -0.01
N LYS A 654 39.52 28.63 0.86
CA LYS A 654 40.56 27.61 0.92
C LYS A 654 40.02 26.29 0.39
N GLU A 655 40.88 25.56 -0.29
CA GLU A 655 40.52 24.32 -0.98
C GLU A 655 41.53 23.23 -0.66
N TYR A 656 41.17 21.97 -0.88
CA TYR A 656 42.08 20.84 -0.74
C TYR A 656 42.68 20.46 -2.09
N CYS A 657 44.00 20.61 -2.20
CA CYS A 657 44.68 20.70 -3.48
C CYS A 657 45.71 19.58 -3.63
N ALA A 658 45.57 18.84 -4.74
CA ALA A 658 46.53 17.85 -5.23
C ALA A 658 47.49 18.53 -6.22
N SER A 659 48.80 18.44 -5.95
CA SER A 659 49.82 19.16 -6.73
C SER A 659 50.62 18.30 -7.70
N ASN A 660 50.54 16.96 -7.64
CA ASN A 660 51.21 16.12 -8.63
C ASN A 660 50.33 15.89 -9.85
N THR A 661 50.95 15.50 -10.96
CA THR A 661 50.27 15.22 -12.24
C THR A 661 50.17 13.73 -12.57
N ASN A 662 50.70 12.84 -11.72
CA ASN A 662 50.62 11.39 -11.94
C ASN A 662 49.33 10.82 -11.36
N GLU A 663 49.31 10.57 -10.05
CA GLU A 663 48.14 10.10 -9.32
C GLU A 663 48.28 10.51 -7.85
N ASP A 664 47.23 11.16 -7.32
CA ASP A 664 47.13 11.60 -5.94
C ASP A 664 45.79 11.09 -5.37
N ILE A 665 45.82 10.42 -4.20
CA ILE A 665 44.65 9.87 -3.49
C ILE A 665 44.71 10.28 -2.02
N SER A 666 43.59 10.76 -1.48
CA SER A 666 43.44 11.05 -0.06
C SER A 666 42.10 10.55 0.46
N LEU A 667 42.09 9.98 1.67
CA LEU A 667 40.94 9.28 2.25
C LEU A 667 40.43 9.99 3.50
N ALA A 668 39.13 9.85 3.80
CA ALA A 668 38.50 10.40 5.00
C ALA A 668 37.23 9.60 5.39
N GLY A 669 36.73 9.83 6.60
CA GLY A 669 35.48 9.25 7.06
C GLY A 669 35.59 7.84 7.67
N SER A 670 34.45 7.14 7.78
CA SER A 670 34.34 5.87 8.50
C SER A 670 34.20 4.67 7.54
N PRO A 671 34.87 3.52 7.82
CA PRO A 671 34.64 2.30 7.05
C PRO A 671 33.25 1.69 7.27
N SER A 672 32.50 2.15 8.29
CA SER A 672 31.18 1.61 8.62
C SER A 672 30.01 2.19 7.82
N TRP A 673 30.25 3.19 6.96
CA TRP A 673 29.16 3.82 6.20
C TRP A 673 28.76 2.94 5.02
N SER A 674 27.46 2.61 4.91
CA SER A 674 26.92 1.76 3.84
C SER A 674 26.28 2.55 2.71
N ASP A 675 25.17 3.20 3.03
CA ASP A 675 24.35 3.98 2.09
C ASP A 675 24.52 5.46 2.42
N TYR A 676 25.12 6.18 1.47
CA TYR A 676 25.42 7.59 1.60
C TYR A 676 25.72 8.22 0.25
N SER A 677 25.60 9.53 0.22
CA SER A 677 26.06 10.36 -0.87
C SER A 677 27.28 11.17 -0.45
N VAL A 678 28.29 11.26 -1.32
CA VAL A 678 29.44 12.15 -1.18
C VAL A 678 29.41 13.20 -2.27
N GLN A 679 29.53 14.48 -1.91
CA GLN A 679 29.55 15.60 -2.86
C GLN A 679 30.73 16.53 -2.62
N SER A 680 31.16 17.23 -3.67
CA SER A 680 32.20 18.27 -3.59
C SER A 680 32.12 19.21 -4.79
N TYR A 681 32.54 20.47 -4.57
CA TYR A 681 33.00 21.31 -5.66
C TYR A 681 34.37 20.84 -6.13
N VAL A 682 34.48 20.52 -7.42
CA VAL A 682 35.72 20.06 -8.03
C VAL A 682 36.21 21.02 -9.12
N VAL A 683 37.53 21.20 -9.19
CA VAL A 683 38.19 21.97 -10.24
C VAL A 683 39.46 21.26 -10.70
N THR A 684 39.66 21.18 -12.01
CA THR A 684 40.94 20.76 -12.61
C THR A 684 41.15 21.40 -13.99
N GLY A 685 42.35 21.26 -14.56
CA GLY A 685 42.79 21.86 -15.82
C GLY A 685 41.99 21.38 -17.05
N GLY A 686 42.16 22.07 -18.19
CA GLY A 686 41.19 22.02 -19.30
C GLY A 686 41.56 21.27 -20.58
N ALA A 687 42.60 20.44 -20.60
CA ALA A 687 42.92 19.66 -21.80
C ALA A 687 43.58 18.32 -21.45
N GLY A 688 43.35 17.31 -22.29
CA GLY A 688 43.95 15.98 -22.15
C GLY A 688 42.94 14.89 -21.82
N ASN A 689 43.45 13.76 -21.34
CA ASN A 689 42.67 12.63 -20.83
C ASN A 689 43.11 12.38 -19.39
N ASN A 690 42.61 13.24 -18.50
CA ASN A 690 42.91 13.31 -17.09
C ASN A 690 41.60 13.33 -16.30
N GLY A 691 41.60 12.88 -15.04
CA GLY A 691 40.38 12.77 -14.23
C GLY A 691 40.48 13.35 -12.83
N ILE A 692 39.35 13.83 -12.34
CA ILE A 692 39.11 14.23 -10.94
C ILE A 692 37.92 13.41 -10.40
N CYS A 693 38.09 12.80 -9.23
CA CYS A 693 37.18 11.78 -8.74
C CYS A 693 36.74 11.98 -7.29
N LEU A 694 35.49 11.63 -7.03
CA LEU A 694 34.99 11.30 -5.69
C LEU A 694 35.01 9.78 -5.53
N LEU A 695 35.58 9.31 -4.42
CA LEU A 695 35.64 7.89 -4.09
C LEU A 695 34.58 7.55 -3.04
N GLY A 696 33.97 6.38 -3.19
CA GLY A 696 32.97 5.84 -2.27
C GLY A 696 33.20 4.37 -1.96
N ARG A 697 32.74 3.96 -0.78
CA ARG A 697 32.94 2.63 -0.17
C ARG A 697 34.40 2.16 -0.23
N VAL A 698 35.31 3.09 0.07
CA VAL A 698 36.76 2.84 0.08
C VAL A 698 37.12 1.87 1.20
N GLN A 699 37.78 0.76 0.85
CA GLN A 699 38.39 -0.16 1.83
C GLN A 699 39.85 0.24 2.10
N ASP A 700 40.57 0.59 1.03
CA ASP A 700 41.93 1.11 1.03
C ASP A 700 42.23 1.84 -0.30
N GLY A 701 43.46 2.33 -0.48
CA GLY A 701 43.87 3.10 -1.67
C GLY A 701 43.89 2.33 -3.00
N THR A 702 43.52 1.06 -3.04
CA THR A 702 43.36 0.27 -4.28
C THR A 702 42.04 -0.52 -4.35
N HIS A 703 41.13 -0.34 -3.39
CA HIS A 703 39.82 -1.02 -3.32
C HIS A 703 38.69 0.00 -3.07
N PHE A 704 38.04 0.48 -4.14
CA PHE A 704 36.99 1.51 -4.05
C PHE A 704 36.14 1.62 -5.33
N TYR A 705 34.97 2.24 -5.20
CA TYR A 705 34.27 2.82 -6.35
C TYR A 705 34.66 4.28 -6.53
N GLN A 706 34.65 4.77 -7.77
CA GLN A 706 34.86 6.18 -8.07
C GLN A 706 33.83 6.72 -9.06
N ALA A 707 33.37 7.93 -8.81
CA ALA A 707 32.71 8.79 -9.78
C ALA A 707 33.74 9.79 -10.31
N GLU A 708 33.91 9.84 -11.62
CA GLU A 708 35.03 10.51 -12.28
C GLU A 708 34.54 11.50 -13.34
N LEU A 709 35.01 12.75 -13.26
CA LEU A 709 34.89 13.73 -14.35
C LEU A 709 36.21 13.84 -15.11
N LYS A 710 36.14 13.83 -16.45
CA LYS A 710 37.33 13.79 -17.31
C LYS A 710 37.45 14.97 -18.26
N THR A 711 38.69 15.40 -18.45
CA THR A 711 39.09 16.56 -19.27
C THR A 711 38.83 16.41 -20.77
N ASN A 712 38.44 15.21 -21.22
CA ASN A 712 38.02 14.91 -22.60
C ASN A 712 36.49 14.95 -22.80
N ASN A 713 35.75 15.64 -21.92
CA ASN A 713 34.28 15.77 -21.94
C ASN A 713 33.50 14.47 -21.72
N THR A 714 34.02 13.59 -20.87
CA THR A 714 33.32 12.37 -20.45
C THR A 714 33.24 12.28 -18.93
N TRP A 715 32.32 11.46 -18.45
CA TRP A 715 32.25 11.02 -17.06
C TRP A 715 32.27 9.49 -17.01
N ASP A 716 32.76 8.93 -15.90
CA ASP A 716 32.83 7.49 -15.68
C ASP A 716 32.47 7.13 -14.23
N ILE A 717 31.88 5.95 -14.04
CA ILE A 717 31.85 5.24 -12.75
C ILE A 717 32.72 3.99 -12.90
N TRP A 718 33.73 3.87 -12.05
CA TRP A 718 34.67 2.74 -12.06
C TRP A 718 34.72 2.02 -10.72
N LYS A 719 35.02 0.72 -10.80
CA LYS A 719 35.48 -0.10 -9.67
C LYS A 719 36.98 -0.36 -9.81
N ASN A 720 37.74 -0.08 -8.76
CA ASN A 720 39.14 -0.51 -8.62
C ASN A 720 39.23 -1.61 -7.58
N ASN A 721 39.55 -2.84 -7.99
CA ASN A 721 39.68 -3.99 -7.10
C ASN A 721 41.13 -4.49 -7.10
N GLY A 722 41.96 -3.93 -6.21
CA GLY A 722 43.38 -4.29 -6.09
C GLY A 722 44.21 -3.95 -7.33
N GLY A 723 43.84 -2.89 -8.05
CA GLY A 723 44.44 -2.49 -9.34
C GLY A 723 43.75 -3.08 -10.58
N SER A 724 42.75 -3.95 -10.40
CA SER A 724 41.88 -4.42 -11.49
C SER A 724 40.72 -3.45 -11.68
N TRP A 725 40.67 -2.77 -12.83
CA TRP A 725 39.69 -1.74 -13.13
C TRP A 725 38.51 -2.27 -13.94
N SER A 726 37.29 -1.93 -13.56
CA SER A 726 36.05 -2.28 -14.28
C SER A 726 35.13 -1.07 -14.42
N GLN A 727 34.71 -0.77 -15.65
CA GLN A 727 33.79 0.34 -15.94
C GLN A 727 32.37 -0.10 -15.64
N ILE A 728 31.66 0.67 -14.81
CA ILE A 728 30.28 0.39 -14.41
C ILE A 728 29.32 1.22 -15.27
N ALA A 729 29.62 2.49 -15.47
CA ALA A 729 28.84 3.39 -16.30
C ALA A 729 29.74 4.48 -16.90
N SER A 730 29.33 5.06 -18.03
CA SER A 730 30.01 6.19 -18.64
C SER A 730 29.09 6.99 -19.53
N GLY A 731 29.48 8.23 -19.82
CA GLY A 731 28.74 9.09 -20.75
C GLY A 731 29.48 10.37 -21.10
N SER A 732 28.82 11.21 -21.89
CA SER A 732 29.34 12.53 -22.27
C SER A 732 28.94 13.59 -21.24
N PHE A 733 29.85 14.50 -20.92
CA PHE A 733 29.56 15.69 -20.11
C PHE A 733 30.40 16.86 -20.60
N SER A 734 29.73 17.90 -21.08
CA SER A 734 30.43 19.11 -21.54
C SER A 734 30.89 19.92 -20.34
N TRP A 735 32.18 20.13 -20.23
CA TRP A 735 32.74 20.93 -19.15
C TRP A 735 33.92 21.78 -19.63
N SER A 736 34.25 22.79 -18.85
CA SER A 736 35.37 23.70 -19.12
C SER A 736 36.39 23.57 -18.00
N GLY A 737 37.67 23.44 -18.36
CA GLY A 737 38.73 23.44 -17.36
C GLY A 737 38.80 24.75 -16.58
N ASN A 738 39.28 24.66 -15.35
CA ASN A 738 39.34 25.76 -14.38
C ASN A 738 37.97 26.35 -14.01
N THR A 739 36.88 25.59 -14.20
CA THR A 739 35.54 25.92 -13.76
C THR A 739 35.13 25.00 -12.60
N TYR A 740 34.37 25.53 -11.64
CA TYR A 740 33.82 24.76 -10.54
C TYR A 740 32.62 23.94 -10.99
N TYR A 741 32.64 22.66 -10.63
CA TYR A 741 31.51 21.76 -10.80
C TYR A 741 31.15 21.16 -9.45
N LEU A 742 29.89 21.28 -9.04
CA LEU A 742 29.38 20.53 -7.91
C LEU A 742 28.93 19.16 -8.41
N ILE A 743 29.64 18.13 -7.99
CA ILE A 743 29.30 16.74 -8.30
C ILE A 743 28.95 15.96 -7.03
N ARG A 744 28.14 14.93 -7.20
CA ARG A 744 27.75 13.99 -6.15
C ARG A 744 27.83 12.55 -6.66
N PHE A 745 28.25 11.68 -5.76
CA PHE A 745 28.27 10.24 -5.95
C PHE A 745 27.37 9.60 -4.88
N ASP A 746 26.23 9.09 -5.31
CA ASP A 746 25.24 8.41 -4.48
C ASP A 746 25.53 6.90 -4.49
N LEU A 747 25.72 6.31 -3.31
CA LEU A 747 25.98 4.88 -3.11
C LEU A 747 24.84 4.29 -2.28
N ASN A 748 23.86 3.66 -2.92
CA ASN A 748 22.64 3.16 -2.26
C ASN A 748 22.39 1.69 -2.65
N GLY A 749 22.49 0.79 -1.68
CA GLY A 749 22.38 -0.64 -1.93
C GLY A 749 23.46 -1.10 -2.91
N THR A 750 23.07 -1.58 -4.08
CA THR A 750 24.00 -1.92 -5.18
C THR A 750 24.11 -0.82 -6.24
N ALA A 751 23.27 0.22 -6.19
CA ALA A 751 23.25 1.29 -7.16
C ALA A 751 24.33 2.34 -6.87
N LEU A 752 24.99 2.79 -7.94
CA LEU A 752 26.08 3.75 -7.95
C LEU A 752 25.72 4.84 -8.95
N THR A 753 25.39 6.04 -8.49
CA THR A 753 24.86 7.11 -9.34
C THR A 753 25.70 8.37 -9.24
N MET A 754 26.09 8.91 -10.39
CA MET A 754 26.81 10.17 -10.49
C MET A 754 25.87 11.28 -10.93
N SER A 755 25.91 12.40 -10.23
CA SER A 755 25.06 13.57 -10.49
C SER A 755 25.86 14.86 -10.42
N TYR A 756 25.32 15.95 -10.98
CA TYR A 756 25.86 17.29 -10.85
C TYR A 756 24.77 18.31 -10.54
N SER A 757 25.16 19.46 -10.00
CA SER A 757 24.25 20.55 -9.69
C SER A 757 24.75 21.88 -10.26
N THR A 758 23.81 22.71 -10.70
CA THR A 758 24.02 24.07 -11.19
C THR A 758 23.42 25.14 -10.26
N ASP A 759 22.82 24.71 -9.15
CA ASP A 759 22.04 25.54 -8.23
C ASP A 759 22.43 25.27 -6.76
N TYR A 760 23.73 25.10 -6.52
CA TYR A 760 24.34 24.94 -5.20
C TYR A 760 23.81 23.72 -4.42
N GLY A 761 23.44 22.64 -5.12
CA GLY A 761 22.98 21.38 -4.52
C GLY A 761 21.50 21.36 -4.16
N THR A 762 20.71 22.35 -4.62
CA THR A 762 19.26 22.38 -4.43
C THR A 762 18.59 21.31 -5.29
N ASN A 763 19.03 21.17 -6.55
CA ASN A 763 18.61 20.12 -7.47
C ASN A 763 19.83 19.37 -8.04
N TRP A 764 19.63 18.10 -8.34
CA TRP A 764 20.66 17.21 -8.88
C TRP A 764 20.24 16.65 -10.23
N ASN A 765 21.08 16.90 -11.24
CA ASN A 765 20.96 16.34 -12.57
C ASN A 765 21.79 15.06 -12.65
N ILE A 766 21.14 13.93 -12.86
CA ILE A 766 21.80 12.62 -12.97
C ILE A 766 22.61 12.58 -14.28
N LEU A 767 23.91 12.28 -14.19
CA LEU A 767 24.76 11.99 -15.34
C LEU A 767 24.54 10.54 -15.81
N GLY A 768 24.51 9.61 -14.86
CA GLY A 768 24.14 8.22 -15.10
C GLY A 768 24.37 7.36 -13.87
N SER A 769 24.01 6.09 -14.00
CA SER A 769 24.04 5.11 -12.91
C SER A 769 24.45 3.73 -13.44
N GLY A 770 24.97 2.89 -12.53
CA GLY A 770 25.11 1.46 -12.74
C GLY A 770 25.07 0.72 -11.42
N SER A 771 25.29 -0.60 -11.42
CA SER A 771 25.20 -1.41 -10.22
C SER A 771 26.38 -2.34 -10.01
N ASP A 772 26.81 -2.47 -8.74
CA ASP A 772 27.84 -3.43 -8.30
C ASP A 772 27.69 -3.70 -6.80
N SER A 773 27.96 -4.93 -6.37
CA SER A 773 27.77 -5.40 -4.98
C SER A 773 29.07 -5.79 -4.28
N THR A 774 30.24 -5.48 -4.86
CA THR A 774 31.55 -5.91 -4.33
C THR A 774 31.80 -5.35 -2.92
N TRP A 775 31.52 -4.06 -2.71
CA TRP A 775 31.58 -3.42 -1.39
C TRP A 775 30.22 -2.82 -1.02
N SER A 776 29.74 -3.12 0.18
CA SER A 776 28.48 -2.64 0.75
C SER A 776 28.67 -1.50 1.76
N SER A 777 29.91 -1.25 2.21
CA SER A 777 30.26 -0.16 3.12
C SER A 777 31.70 0.28 2.92
N GLY A 778 32.07 1.49 3.36
CA GLY A 778 33.45 1.97 3.34
C GLY A 778 33.57 3.49 3.41
N GLN A 779 34.80 3.96 3.55
CA GLN A 779 35.17 5.37 3.68
C GLN A 779 34.90 6.17 2.38
N ILE A 780 35.05 7.49 2.47
CA ILE A 780 35.14 8.36 1.28
C ILE A 780 36.61 8.63 0.92
N GLY A 781 36.81 9.14 -0.28
CA GLY A 781 38.09 9.68 -0.69
C GLY A 781 37.98 10.64 -1.86
N VAL A 782 39.11 11.25 -2.19
CA VAL A 782 39.29 12.08 -3.38
C VAL A 782 40.50 11.59 -4.16
N ARG A 783 40.41 11.63 -5.49
CA ARG A 783 41.48 11.20 -6.38
C ARG A 783 41.64 12.17 -7.55
N VAL A 784 42.87 12.39 -7.97
CA VAL A 784 43.20 13.09 -9.22
C VAL A 784 44.27 12.30 -9.96
N TRP A 785 44.17 12.19 -11.28
CA TRP A 785 45.19 11.55 -12.10
C TRP A 785 45.39 12.25 -13.45
N GLY A 786 46.64 12.30 -13.92
CA GLY A 786 47.03 13.00 -15.16
C GLY A 786 47.03 14.53 -15.06
N THR A 787 46.64 15.11 -13.92
CA THR A 787 46.42 16.55 -13.74
C THR A 787 46.50 16.94 -12.26
N THR A 788 46.59 18.24 -11.97
CA THR A 788 46.36 18.79 -10.62
C THR A 788 44.87 18.99 -10.39
N GLY A 789 44.40 18.97 -9.15
CA GLY A 789 42.98 19.14 -8.85
C GLY A 789 42.73 19.80 -7.50
N ARG A 790 41.56 20.40 -7.36
CA ARG A 790 41.13 21.06 -6.12
C ARG A 790 39.71 20.64 -5.77
N PHE A 791 39.48 20.46 -4.48
CA PHE A 791 38.21 20.04 -3.90
C PHE A 791 37.80 21.02 -2.81
N ASP A 792 36.52 21.34 -2.75
CA ASP A 792 35.94 22.18 -1.70
C ASP A 792 34.54 21.67 -1.31
N GLN A 793 34.07 22.07 -0.13
CA GLN A 793 32.77 21.73 0.45
C GLN A 793 32.46 20.24 0.37
N ILE A 794 33.39 19.40 0.81
CA ILE A 794 33.20 17.95 0.79
C ILE A 794 32.18 17.60 1.86
N LYS A 795 31.02 17.11 1.45
CA LYS A 795 29.90 16.76 2.33
C LYS A 795 29.48 15.33 2.10
N VAL A 796 29.23 14.61 3.21
CA VAL A 796 28.65 13.26 3.19
C VAL A 796 27.34 13.28 3.95
N VAL A 797 26.31 12.71 3.34
CA VAL A 797 24.97 12.58 3.94
C VAL A 797 24.56 11.12 3.86
N SER A 798 24.01 10.57 4.94
CA SER A 798 23.40 9.24 4.91
C SER A 798 22.16 9.26 4.01
N ASP A 799 22.02 8.23 3.18
CA ASP A 799 20.86 8.06 2.31
C ASP A 799 19.77 7.18 2.95
#